data_AF-A0A7W3IQ65-F1
#
_entry.id   AF-A0A7W3IQ65-F1
#
_cell.length_a   1.000
_cell.length_b   1.000
_cell.length_c   1.000
_cell.angle_alpha   90.00
_cell.angle_beta   90.00
_cell.angle_gamma   90.00
#
_symmetry.space_group_name_H-M   'P 1'
#
loop_
_entity.id
_entity.type
_entity.pdbx_description
1 polymer ?
#
loop_
_entity_poly.entity_id
_entity_poly.type
_entity_poly.pdbx_seq_one_letter_code
_entity_poly.pdbx_strand_id
1 'polypeptide(L)'
;MLKPDRSDVPSPPPSPRPRRIAGLVAVQLAALLSLVGVISLGLPRAASAQSLGQGSYTTTLPAGADLPTGCGDLSTDPRSQTTANAPAGAIPTNDWWSSILFKKTNCAFGEPMMAHPASYAASAGGLGISYTTTPVITGSATGVSEYHFPYTRDVLVGVPGLNAGSVKVDGWSDWTVSPIWTDGTRTLRATIGHGLPMSYYTVKGGGAQLTTDGPPAVWSNSGATIGFSIRGHDYVAYAPSGSTWSVNGSTISSGLNGKNFFTVAVLPTTSADSDSDRTALATSYGRYAFAAVNGTRVSYSYDETTSKVRTTYGFTTRALQGSETRTVASLYPHEWQHLSGGSPISRSYVSPRGAMKTLVGISSFSTVMTFHGVLPEVPAVADSGGADLATLKGYLAQVADDPEAQQKADTYWTGKGLGRAARIAEIADQVGETGTRDKALAAIRSTLTDWFTASPGKTGQVFYYDKNWGTLIGYPASYGSDQELNDHHFHYGYYIASAATLAKFDPAWAKTSAYGGMVDLLIRDANNYDRSDTRFPYLRDFDIYAGHDWASGHGSFAAGNNQESSSEGLNFAGALIQWGEATGNKAVRDAGIYIYTTESAAIDDYWFDTDQQTFPKSFGHNTVGMVWGDGAAYATWFSSTPEEITGINHLPITGNHLYLGADPAYVVANYDQMEKLIGGPPTKWQDIAWEYLALGDGPRALAKFRANPGFTSEEGESKAHTFHWIDNLAALGTVDSGVTAGHPLAAVFTRNGARTYVAANITASPLTVRFSDGTSVAVPAGKTVAKGARTWSGGSATGGLGVGSGSGGSTPPPTTAPPTTAPPTTAPPTTAPPTTAPPTTAPPTTAPPTTAPPTSAPPTSAPPTSAPPTSGGCGSPCRLYLRAGGGLGASGGAGTVTVPASTGIADNQPHNPVTFTATGLTGRWTGGATAFDLAVDSGAAVGNGVQVRVSVDLTGDGRWDRVETYHYYATDPVPGWEHATAATTGLVGSTGRWGHLAGGRVKVEVWNAIGSAPASVGVGNTSTLTLPLGG
;
A
#
# COMPACT_ATOMS: atom_id res chain seq x y z
N MET A 1 63.07 -4.22 37.54
CA MET A 1 64.26 -4.54 36.71
C MET A 1 64.33 -3.48 35.60
N LEU A 2 65.18 -2.46 35.74
CA LEU A 2 66.41 -2.25 34.91
C LEU A 2 66.06 -2.06 33.41
N LYS A 3 65.92 -0.87 32.80
CA LYS A 3 66.51 0.51 32.91
C LYS A 3 67.90 0.66 32.17
N PRO A 4 68.35 1.88 31.74
CA PRO A 4 68.39 2.29 30.32
C PRO A 4 69.70 3.02 29.86
N ASP A 5 69.76 3.55 28.63
CA ASP A 5 70.35 4.87 28.18
C ASP A 5 70.49 4.88 26.63
N ARG A 6 70.27 5.96 25.84
CA ARG A 6 70.77 7.36 25.73
C ARG A 6 71.95 7.54 24.74
N SER A 7 72.15 8.79 24.29
CA SER A 7 72.55 9.16 22.91
C SER A 7 73.95 9.81 22.74
N ASP A 8 74.32 10.00 21.47
CA ASP A 8 75.13 11.09 20.87
C ASP A 8 76.60 10.84 20.44
N VAL A 9 76.97 11.38 19.26
CA VAL A 9 78.20 12.18 18.90
C VAL A 9 78.50 12.17 17.36
N PRO A 10 79.05 13.25 16.73
CA PRO A 10 78.66 13.63 15.35
C PRO A 10 79.74 14.16 14.34
N SER A 11 79.32 14.31 13.06
CA SER A 11 79.64 15.39 12.07
C SER A 11 81.12 15.65 11.59
N PRO A 12 81.44 16.80 10.91
CA PRO A 12 81.46 16.94 9.42
C PRO A 12 82.81 17.48 8.85
N PRO A 13 82.94 17.88 7.55
CA PRO A 13 82.79 19.31 7.18
C PRO A 13 82.04 19.64 5.82
N PRO A 14 82.56 20.31 4.73
CA PRO A 14 81.92 21.58 4.35
C PRO A 14 81.59 21.91 2.84
N SER A 15 80.49 22.69 2.66
CA SER A 15 80.31 24.00 1.92
C SER A 15 80.84 24.25 0.46
N PRO A 16 80.35 25.27 -0.31
CA PRO A 16 79.40 26.37 -0.02
C PRO A 16 78.25 26.65 -1.07
N ARG A 17 77.49 27.75 -0.84
CA ARG A 17 76.29 28.32 -1.56
C ARG A 17 76.68 29.39 -2.64
N PRO A 18 75.79 30.11 -3.42
CA PRO A 18 74.33 30.45 -3.29
C PRO A 18 73.50 30.34 -4.62
N ARG A 19 72.32 30.97 -4.93
CA ARG A 19 71.49 32.05 -4.32
C ARG A 19 69.94 31.89 -4.51
N ARG A 20 69.23 32.69 -5.35
CA ARG A 20 67.75 32.73 -5.59
C ARG A 20 67.38 33.44 -6.92
N ILE A 21 66.20 33.14 -7.52
CA ILE A 21 65.11 34.07 -7.97
C ILE A 21 63.98 33.28 -8.71
N ALA A 22 62.78 33.88 -8.86
CA ALA A 22 61.51 33.27 -9.29
C ALA A 22 61.15 33.45 -10.79
N GLY A 23 60.06 32.83 -11.26
CA GLY A 23 59.40 33.16 -12.55
C GLY A 23 58.30 32.18 -13.01
N LEU A 24 57.16 32.69 -13.50
CA LEU A 24 56.12 31.94 -14.23
C LEU A 24 56.52 31.75 -15.72
N VAL A 25 55.86 30.84 -16.44
CA VAL A 25 55.12 31.05 -17.73
C VAL A 25 54.77 29.70 -18.39
N ALA A 26 53.68 29.65 -19.17
CA ALA A 26 53.15 28.47 -19.86
C ALA A 26 53.06 28.63 -21.39
N VAL A 27 53.28 27.55 -22.16
CA VAL A 27 52.93 27.32 -23.60
C VAL A 27 52.86 25.78 -23.75
N GLN A 28 51.75 25.08 -24.05
CA GLN A 28 50.86 24.97 -25.23
C GLN A 28 51.36 24.19 -26.48
N LEU A 29 50.62 23.10 -26.75
CA LEU A 29 50.26 22.43 -28.03
C LEU A 29 51.20 21.46 -28.80
N ALA A 30 50.68 20.22 -28.90
CA ALA A 30 50.41 19.42 -30.11
C ALA A 30 51.52 18.70 -30.91
N ALA A 31 51.44 17.35 -30.96
CA ALA A 31 51.21 16.57 -32.20
C ALA A 31 50.88 15.08 -31.89
N LEU A 32 50.24 14.37 -32.83
CA LEU A 32 49.65 13.03 -32.70
C LEU A 32 50.58 11.85 -33.07
N LEU A 33 50.08 10.64 -32.79
CA LEU A 33 50.35 9.32 -33.41
C LEU A 33 51.55 8.49 -32.90
N SER A 34 51.23 7.45 -32.14
CA SER A 34 51.49 6.05 -32.59
C SER A 34 50.52 5.06 -31.93
N LEU A 35 49.87 4.29 -32.78
CA LEU A 35 48.89 3.24 -32.53
C LEU A 35 49.46 2.08 -31.67
N VAL A 36 48.84 1.79 -30.52
CA VAL A 36 48.87 0.44 -29.92
C VAL A 36 47.43 0.07 -29.55
N GLY A 37 46.88 -0.92 -30.25
CA GLY A 37 45.54 -1.43 -29.99
C GLY A 37 45.50 -2.23 -28.69
N VAL A 38 45.10 -1.60 -27.59
CA VAL A 38 44.70 -2.34 -26.39
C VAL A 38 43.34 -2.97 -26.68
N ILE A 39 43.31 -4.30 -26.80
CA ILE A 39 42.08 -5.07 -26.73
C ILE A 39 41.50 -4.82 -25.34
N SER A 40 40.51 -3.93 -25.26
CA SER A 40 39.70 -3.73 -24.06
C SER A 40 38.83 -4.97 -23.85
N LEU A 41 39.43 -6.01 -23.26
CA LEU A 41 38.69 -7.05 -22.54
C LEU A 41 37.81 -6.32 -21.54
N GLY A 42 36.50 -6.31 -21.82
CA GLY A 42 35.50 -5.73 -20.94
C GLY A 42 35.46 -6.53 -19.64
N LEU A 43 36.29 -6.15 -18.68
CA LEU A 43 36.17 -6.61 -17.31
C LEU A 43 34.71 -6.34 -16.88
N PRO A 44 34.01 -7.32 -16.29
CA PRO A 44 32.67 -7.08 -15.78
C PRO A 44 32.73 -5.91 -14.80
N ARG A 45 31.97 -4.85 -15.09
CA ARG A 45 31.94 -3.65 -14.26
C ARG A 45 31.44 -4.07 -12.88
N ALA A 46 32.33 -3.99 -11.88
CA ALA A 46 31.99 -4.39 -10.52
C ALA A 46 30.70 -3.69 -10.05
N ALA A 47 29.84 -4.43 -9.34
CA ALA A 47 28.56 -3.92 -8.85
C ALA A 47 28.77 -2.60 -8.08
N SER A 48 28.03 -1.57 -8.47
CA SER A 48 28.22 -0.22 -7.94
C SER A 48 27.47 -0.05 -6.62
N ALA A 49 28.11 -0.45 -5.52
CA ALA A 49 27.64 -0.11 -4.17
C ALA A 49 27.83 1.39 -3.91
N GLN A 50 26.79 2.04 -3.39
CA GLN A 50 26.85 3.43 -2.95
C GLN A 50 26.98 3.46 -1.43
N SER A 51 28.11 3.94 -0.93
CA SER A 51 28.40 4.05 0.50
C SER A 51 27.55 5.13 1.17
N LEU A 52 27.08 4.84 2.38
CA LEU A 52 26.36 5.76 3.26
C LEU A 52 26.81 5.52 4.70
N GLY A 53 27.75 6.35 5.17
CA GLY A 53 28.45 6.10 6.43
C GLY A 53 29.35 4.88 6.32
N GLN A 54 29.12 3.88 7.19
CA GLN A 54 29.74 2.56 7.12
C GLN A 54 28.87 1.55 6.34
N GLY A 55 27.59 1.83 6.15
CA GLY A 55 26.70 1.01 5.33
C GLY A 55 26.79 1.31 3.83
N SER A 56 26.05 0.53 3.04
CA SER A 56 25.87 0.75 1.61
C SER A 56 24.63 0.04 1.07
N TYR A 57 24.05 0.60 0.01
CA TYR A 57 23.08 -0.06 -0.86
C TYR A 57 23.69 -0.28 -2.26
N THR A 58 23.16 -1.24 -3.03
CA THR A 58 23.58 -1.44 -4.42
C THR A 58 22.74 -0.60 -5.38
N THR A 59 23.37 -0.07 -6.44
CA THR A 59 22.68 0.54 -7.59
C THR A 59 22.72 -0.38 -8.83
N THR A 60 23.21 -1.60 -8.65
CA THR A 60 23.17 -2.70 -9.62
C THR A 60 22.20 -3.75 -9.09
N LEU A 61 21.20 -4.12 -9.89
CA LEU A 61 20.21 -5.13 -9.53
C LEU A 61 20.94 -6.45 -9.16
N PRO A 62 20.65 -7.07 -8.00
CA PRO A 62 21.24 -8.36 -7.64
C PRO A 62 20.96 -9.45 -8.69
N ALA A 63 21.89 -10.39 -8.85
CA ALA A 63 21.71 -11.45 -9.84
C ALA A 63 20.55 -12.38 -9.45
N GLY A 64 19.51 -12.42 -10.28
CA GLY A 64 18.28 -13.20 -10.01
C GLY A 64 17.22 -12.47 -9.19
N ALA A 65 17.41 -11.18 -8.89
CA ALA A 65 16.35 -10.31 -8.37
C ALA A 65 15.46 -9.78 -9.50
N ASP A 66 14.16 -9.65 -9.23
CA ASP A 66 13.19 -9.07 -10.16
C ASP A 66 12.97 -7.58 -9.88
N LEU A 67 12.46 -6.85 -10.86
CA LEU A 67 12.08 -5.43 -10.72
C LEU A 67 10.55 -5.30 -10.68
N PRO A 68 9.99 -4.12 -10.31
CA PRO A 68 8.55 -3.88 -10.41
C PRO A 68 8.02 -4.24 -11.80
N THR A 69 7.02 -5.14 -11.85
CA THR A 69 6.49 -5.73 -13.09
C THR A 69 5.07 -5.28 -13.38
N GLY A 70 4.76 -5.03 -14.64
CA GLY A 70 3.43 -4.66 -15.11
C GLY A 70 3.41 -4.46 -16.62
N CYS A 71 2.51 -3.65 -17.13
CA CYS A 71 2.31 -3.47 -18.56
C CYS A 71 3.48 -2.79 -19.29
N GLY A 72 4.01 -3.45 -20.32
CA GLY A 72 5.06 -2.90 -21.20
C GLY A 72 6.42 -2.83 -20.51
N ASP A 73 7.19 -1.78 -20.81
CA ASP A 73 8.57 -1.62 -20.32
C ASP A 73 8.66 -1.05 -18.88
N LEU A 74 7.60 -1.23 -18.07
CA LEU A 74 7.39 -0.58 -16.76
C LEU A 74 8.59 -0.71 -15.79
N SER A 75 9.23 -1.88 -15.78
CA SER A 75 10.43 -2.16 -14.96
C SER A 75 11.64 -1.28 -15.31
N THR A 76 11.63 -0.61 -16.46
CA THR A 76 12.72 0.26 -16.93
C THR A 76 12.27 1.69 -17.28
N ASP A 77 10.98 1.91 -17.57
CA ASP A 77 10.37 3.23 -17.76
C ASP A 77 8.99 3.31 -17.07
N PRO A 78 8.95 3.48 -15.74
CA PRO A 78 7.70 3.75 -15.01
C PRO A 78 7.10 5.12 -15.34
N ARG A 79 7.87 6.02 -15.98
CA ARG A 79 7.39 7.32 -16.44
C ARG A 79 6.64 7.24 -17.77
N SER A 80 6.65 6.08 -18.45
CA SER A 80 5.92 5.83 -19.69
C SER A 80 4.42 6.18 -19.62
N GLN A 81 3.79 6.05 -18.45
CA GLN A 81 2.38 6.39 -18.23
C GLN A 81 2.13 7.85 -17.82
N THR A 82 3.18 8.67 -17.72
CA THR A 82 3.09 10.11 -17.41
C THR A 82 3.13 10.99 -18.67
N THR A 83 2.73 12.26 -18.53
CA THR A 83 3.09 13.33 -19.50
C THR A 83 4.31 14.11 -19.03
N ALA A 84 4.83 14.99 -19.89
CA ALA A 84 5.91 15.93 -19.53
C ALA A 84 5.50 16.99 -18.47
N ASN A 85 4.22 17.11 -18.11
CA ASN A 85 3.75 18.02 -17.06
C ASN A 85 3.81 17.39 -15.66
N ALA A 86 3.90 16.06 -15.58
CA ALA A 86 3.92 15.33 -14.32
C ALA A 86 5.16 15.70 -13.48
N PRO A 87 5.04 15.84 -12.14
CA PRO A 87 6.17 16.14 -11.26
C PRO A 87 7.39 15.24 -11.54
N ALA A 88 8.56 15.86 -11.66
CA ALA A 88 9.82 15.15 -11.91
C ALA A 88 10.36 14.49 -10.63
N GLY A 89 11.20 13.47 -10.79
CA GLY A 89 11.74 12.67 -9.68
C GLY A 89 11.03 11.33 -9.54
N ALA A 90 11.05 10.80 -8.33
CA ALA A 90 10.42 9.54 -7.95
C ALA A 90 8.91 9.49 -8.27
N ILE A 91 8.42 8.27 -8.45
CA ILE A 91 7.04 7.97 -8.85
C ILE A 91 6.25 7.51 -7.61
N PRO A 92 5.07 8.10 -7.34
CA PRO A 92 4.20 7.62 -6.27
C PRO A 92 3.65 6.23 -6.60
N THR A 93 3.57 5.42 -5.56
CA THR A 93 2.97 4.08 -5.51
C THR A 93 2.07 4.06 -4.26
N ASN A 94 1.40 2.94 -3.96
CA ASN A 94 0.70 2.77 -2.67
C ASN A 94 -0.37 3.85 -2.42
N ASP A 95 -1.15 4.19 -3.45
CA ASP A 95 -2.10 5.29 -3.44
C ASP A 95 -3.44 4.86 -4.08
N TRP A 96 -4.55 5.52 -3.77
CA TRP A 96 -5.92 5.17 -4.24
C TRP A 96 -6.10 5.27 -5.77
N TRP A 97 -5.10 5.85 -6.46
CA TRP A 97 -5.06 6.05 -7.92
C TRP A 97 -3.84 5.40 -8.59
N SER A 98 -3.00 4.64 -7.88
CA SER A 98 -1.77 4.05 -8.46
C SER A 98 -2.04 3.18 -9.70
N SER A 99 -3.23 2.60 -9.84
CA SER A 99 -3.59 1.71 -10.96
C SER A 99 -3.43 2.36 -12.33
N ILE A 100 -3.70 3.66 -12.47
CA ILE A 100 -3.58 4.39 -13.75
C ILE A 100 -2.13 4.80 -14.09
N LEU A 101 -1.22 4.68 -13.13
CA LEU A 101 0.20 5.02 -13.25
C LEU A 101 1.07 3.76 -13.38
N PHE A 102 0.88 2.81 -12.46
CA PHE A 102 1.59 1.53 -12.40
C PHE A 102 1.11 0.58 -13.50
N LYS A 103 -0.20 0.49 -13.72
CA LYS A 103 -0.83 -0.39 -14.72
C LYS A 103 -0.31 -1.84 -14.67
N LYS A 104 -0.56 -2.51 -13.54
CA LYS A 104 -0.23 -3.93 -13.34
C LYS A 104 -1.06 -4.81 -14.27
N THR A 105 -2.39 -4.66 -14.23
CA THR A 105 -3.37 -5.51 -14.92
C THR A 105 -3.94 -4.86 -16.18
N ASN A 106 -4.48 -3.65 -16.08
CA ASN A 106 -5.13 -2.93 -17.19
C ASN A 106 -4.20 -1.90 -17.84
N CYS A 107 -3.51 -2.32 -18.90
CA CYS A 107 -2.51 -1.52 -19.63
C CYS A 107 -3.04 -0.23 -20.27
N ALA A 108 -4.35 -0.15 -20.55
CA ALA A 108 -4.94 1.01 -21.19
C ALA A 108 -5.39 2.04 -20.16
N PHE A 109 -6.16 1.61 -19.15
CA PHE A 109 -6.97 2.52 -18.33
C PHE A 109 -6.79 2.37 -16.82
N GLY A 110 -6.06 1.37 -16.32
CA GLY A 110 -6.05 1.06 -14.88
C GLY A 110 -7.41 0.59 -14.37
N GLU A 111 -7.55 0.51 -13.05
CA GLU A 111 -8.75 0.00 -12.37
C GLU A 111 -9.52 1.15 -11.68
N PRO A 112 -10.73 0.91 -11.13
CA PRO A 112 -11.49 1.95 -10.42
C PRO A 112 -10.69 2.61 -9.28
N MET A 113 -10.81 3.93 -9.19
CA MET A 113 -10.11 4.81 -8.25
C MET A 113 -11.11 5.35 -7.22
N MET A 114 -10.96 4.94 -5.96
CA MET A 114 -11.96 5.17 -4.90
C MET A 114 -11.70 6.47 -4.12
N ALA A 115 -11.92 7.61 -4.80
CA ALA A 115 -11.59 8.92 -4.23
C ALA A 115 -12.55 9.39 -3.12
N HIS A 116 -13.83 9.08 -3.22
CA HIS A 116 -14.88 9.59 -2.32
C HIS A 116 -15.05 11.13 -2.26
N PRO A 117 -16.29 11.64 -2.22
CA PRO A 117 -17.53 10.87 -2.20
C PRO A 117 -17.83 10.15 -3.52
N ALA A 118 -17.26 10.58 -4.65
CA ALA A 118 -17.37 9.85 -5.91
C ALA A 118 -16.20 8.87 -6.15
N SER A 119 -16.49 7.73 -6.77
CA SER A 119 -15.47 6.83 -7.33
C SER A 119 -15.38 7.00 -8.84
N TYR A 120 -14.21 6.74 -9.41
CA TYR A 120 -13.91 7.05 -10.81
C TYR A 120 -13.33 5.85 -11.55
N ALA A 121 -13.58 5.72 -12.86
CA ALA A 121 -12.84 4.75 -13.69
C ALA A 121 -12.54 5.34 -15.08
N ALA A 122 -11.33 5.12 -15.59
CA ALA A 122 -10.95 5.60 -16.91
C ALA A 122 -11.47 4.66 -18.02
N SER A 123 -11.76 5.23 -19.19
CA SER A 123 -12.15 4.49 -20.39
C SER A 123 -11.69 5.24 -21.64
N ALA A 124 -11.82 4.62 -22.82
CA ALA A 124 -11.46 5.27 -24.09
C ALA A 124 -12.24 6.58 -24.36
N GLY A 125 -13.48 6.67 -23.87
CA GLY A 125 -14.36 7.84 -24.01
C GLY A 125 -14.13 8.96 -23.00
N GLY A 126 -13.29 8.73 -21.97
CA GLY A 126 -13.03 9.68 -20.88
C GLY A 126 -13.21 9.06 -19.49
N LEU A 127 -13.63 9.87 -18.52
CA LEU A 127 -13.69 9.54 -17.11
C LEU A 127 -15.11 9.18 -16.68
N GLY A 128 -15.33 7.95 -16.24
CA GLY A 128 -16.54 7.55 -15.56
C GLY A 128 -16.57 8.03 -14.10
N ILE A 129 -17.77 8.36 -13.61
CA ILE A 129 -18.09 8.73 -12.23
C ILE A 129 -19.16 7.76 -11.73
N SER A 130 -19.00 7.32 -10.48
CA SER A 130 -19.91 6.47 -9.70
C SER A 130 -20.20 7.14 -8.36
N TYR A 131 -21.44 7.05 -7.88
CA TYR A 131 -21.78 7.34 -6.49
C TYR A 131 -22.63 6.23 -5.85
N THR A 132 -22.21 4.97 -5.99
CA THR A 132 -22.81 3.83 -5.29
C THR A 132 -22.96 4.11 -3.79
N THR A 133 -24.20 4.23 -3.31
CA THR A 133 -24.55 4.48 -1.89
C THR A 133 -25.11 3.25 -1.17
N THR A 134 -25.29 2.13 -1.87
CA THR A 134 -25.79 0.87 -1.31
C THR A 134 -24.66 -0.15 -1.28
N PRO A 135 -24.29 -0.70 -0.11
CA PRO A 135 -23.29 -1.74 -0.03
C PRO A 135 -23.82 -3.07 -0.57
N VAL A 136 -22.96 -3.79 -1.30
CA VAL A 136 -23.09 -5.23 -1.57
C VAL A 136 -22.37 -5.96 -0.44
N ILE A 137 -23.00 -6.99 0.12
CA ILE A 137 -22.43 -7.82 1.20
C ILE A 137 -22.36 -9.27 0.71
N THR A 138 -21.21 -9.90 0.90
CA THR A 138 -20.87 -11.24 0.42
C THR A 138 -20.39 -12.11 1.59
N GLY A 139 -20.39 -13.44 1.43
CA GLY A 139 -20.04 -14.36 2.52
C GLY A 139 -21.11 -14.46 3.63
N SER A 140 -20.69 -14.57 4.90
CA SER A 140 -21.60 -14.76 6.04
C SER A 140 -21.22 -14.01 7.33
N ALA A 141 -22.24 -13.55 8.08
CA ALA A 141 -22.12 -12.87 9.37
C ALA A 141 -21.51 -13.70 10.53
N THR A 142 -21.06 -14.94 10.26
CA THR A 142 -20.41 -15.83 11.26
C THR A 142 -19.16 -16.51 10.70
N GLY A 143 -18.59 -15.97 9.62
CA GLY A 143 -17.39 -16.49 8.97
C GLY A 143 -16.84 -15.43 8.02
N VAL A 144 -16.10 -15.84 7.00
CA VAL A 144 -15.56 -14.89 6.01
C VAL A 144 -16.70 -14.16 5.30
N SER A 145 -16.58 -12.83 5.20
CA SER A 145 -17.55 -11.95 4.55
C SER A 145 -16.95 -10.57 4.25
N GLU A 146 -17.47 -9.90 3.23
CA GLU A 146 -17.02 -8.55 2.84
C GLU A 146 -18.21 -7.63 2.62
N TYR A 147 -17.98 -6.32 2.72
CA TYR A 147 -18.92 -5.31 2.22
C TYR A 147 -18.19 -4.33 1.29
N HIS A 148 -18.79 -4.04 0.14
CA HIS A 148 -18.22 -3.16 -0.88
C HIS A 148 -19.28 -2.21 -1.44
N PHE A 149 -18.87 -1.04 -1.90
CA PHE A 149 -19.69 -0.07 -2.63
C PHE A 149 -19.22 -0.03 -4.10
N PRO A 150 -19.41 -1.13 -4.86
CA PRO A 150 -18.72 -1.37 -6.12
C PRO A 150 -18.95 -0.25 -7.13
N TYR A 151 -17.88 0.13 -7.83
CA TYR A 151 -17.93 1.14 -8.87
C TYR A 151 -18.99 0.79 -9.93
N THR A 152 -20.01 1.65 -10.05
CA THR A 152 -21.04 1.52 -11.07
C THR A 152 -21.20 2.86 -11.78
N ARG A 153 -20.91 2.88 -13.09
CA ARG A 153 -20.81 4.13 -13.84
C ARG A 153 -22.18 4.82 -14.02
N ASP A 154 -22.42 5.86 -13.23
CA ASP A 154 -23.55 6.76 -13.33
C ASP A 154 -23.40 7.74 -14.52
N VAL A 155 -22.21 8.32 -14.68
CA VAL A 155 -21.90 9.35 -15.69
C VAL A 155 -20.55 9.07 -16.35
N LEU A 156 -20.48 9.03 -17.68
CA LEU A 156 -19.23 9.14 -18.44
C LEU A 156 -18.99 10.60 -18.85
N VAL A 157 -17.93 11.22 -18.36
CA VAL A 157 -17.50 12.56 -18.74
C VAL A 157 -16.47 12.49 -19.87
N GLY A 158 -16.74 13.15 -20.99
CA GLY A 158 -15.96 13.05 -22.21
C GLY A 158 -16.05 14.28 -23.13
N VAL A 159 -15.49 14.11 -24.33
CA VAL A 159 -15.56 15.05 -25.45
C VAL A 159 -16.21 14.31 -26.63
N PRO A 160 -17.09 14.94 -27.45
CA PRO A 160 -17.78 14.28 -28.55
C PRO A 160 -16.90 13.39 -29.44
N GLY A 161 -17.15 12.08 -29.34
CA GLY A 161 -16.48 11.01 -30.08
C GLY A 161 -15.01 10.72 -29.69
N LEU A 162 -14.52 11.26 -28.57
CA LEU A 162 -13.19 10.94 -28.02
C LEU A 162 -13.02 9.42 -27.91
N ASN A 163 -11.90 8.92 -28.40
CA ASN A 163 -11.57 7.49 -28.36
C ASN A 163 -10.06 7.33 -28.13
N ALA A 164 -9.61 7.60 -26.91
CA ALA A 164 -8.21 7.49 -26.53
C ALA A 164 -7.79 6.02 -26.35
N GLY A 165 -6.60 5.66 -26.83
CA GLY A 165 -6.05 4.31 -26.66
C GLY A 165 -5.59 3.99 -25.24
N SER A 166 -5.37 5.01 -24.41
CA SER A 166 -5.02 4.87 -23.00
C SER A 166 -5.28 6.17 -22.23
N VAL A 167 -5.31 6.08 -20.89
CA VAL A 167 -5.16 7.22 -19.99
C VAL A 167 -3.68 7.41 -19.63
N LYS A 168 -3.27 8.65 -19.37
CA LYS A 168 -1.97 9.00 -18.75
C LYS A 168 -2.17 9.90 -17.54
N VAL A 169 -1.14 10.04 -16.71
CA VAL A 169 -1.12 10.99 -15.59
C VAL A 169 -0.41 12.29 -16.00
N ASP A 170 -1.10 13.42 -15.92
CA ASP A 170 -0.58 14.75 -16.25
C ASP A 170 0.01 15.49 -15.04
N GLY A 171 -0.27 15.02 -13.82
CA GLY A 171 0.29 15.52 -12.58
C GLY A 171 -0.53 15.09 -11.36
N TRP A 172 0.04 15.32 -10.17
CA TRP A 172 -0.55 14.99 -8.88
C TRP A 172 -0.11 15.98 -7.79
N SER A 173 -0.75 15.87 -6.64
CA SER A 173 -0.36 16.46 -5.36
C SER A 173 -0.75 15.50 -4.24
N ASP A 174 -0.61 15.89 -2.98
CA ASP A 174 -0.77 15.04 -1.78
C ASP A 174 -2.02 14.15 -1.71
N TRP A 175 -3.12 14.52 -2.37
CA TRP A 175 -4.33 13.67 -2.45
C TRP A 175 -5.17 13.96 -3.71
N THR A 176 -4.54 14.48 -4.78
CA THR A 176 -5.21 14.73 -6.06
C THR A 176 -4.39 14.25 -7.23
N VAL A 177 -5.07 13.72 -8.25
CA VAL A 177 -4.46 13.29 -9.51
C VAL A 177 -5.17 13.96 -10.69
N SER A 178 -4.40 14.21 -11.74
CA SER A 178 -4.88 14.78 -12.99
C SER A 178 -4.70 13.81 -14.17
N PRO A 179 -5.65 12.89 -14.40
CA PRO A 179 -5.61 12.01 -15.56
C PRO A 179 -5.93 12.77 -16.86
N ILE A 180 -5.34 12.31 -17.97
CA ILE A 180 -5.48 12.89 -19.31
C ILE A 180 -5.66 11.82 -20.39
N TRP A 181 -6.55 12.10 -21.33
CA TRP A 181 -6.90 11.28 -22.49
C TRP A 181 -6.61 12.07 -23.76
N THR A 182 -6.07 11.41 -24.79
CA THR A 182 -5.89 12.01 -26.12
C THR A 182 -6.06 10.97 -27.21
N ASP A 183 -6.71 11.36 -28.32
CA ASP A 183 -6.77 10.59 -29.57
C ASP A 183 -6.03 11.30 -30.72
N GLY A 184 -5.20 12.30 -30.38
CA GLY A 184 -4.49 13.16 -31.33
C GLY A 184 -5.31 14.33 -31.88
N THR A 185 -6.65 14.27 -31.83
CA THR A 185 -7.55 15.35 -32.27
C THR A 185 -8.25 16.03 -31.09
N ARG A 186 -8.69 15.22 -30.12
CA ARG A 186 -9.39 15.62 -28.90
C ARG A 186 -8.54 15.34 -27.68
N THR A 187 -8.81 16.10 -26.64
CA THR A 187 -8.18 15.91 -25.32
C THR A 187 -9.21 16.14 -24.24
N LEU A 188 -9.21 15.26 -23.24
CA LEU A 188 -9.86 15.49 -21.95
C LEU A 188 -8.76 15.45 -20.89
N ARG A 189 -8.75 16.40 -19.95
CA ARG A 189 -7.93 16.34 -18.74
C ARG A 189 -8.84 16.63 -17.56
N ALA A 190 -8.84 15.75 -16.57
CA ALA A 190 -9.54 15.96 -15.30
C ALA A 190 -8.57 16.40 -14.19
N THR A 191 -9.12 16.87 -13.08
CA THR A 191 -8.49 16.83 -11.76
C THR A 191 -9.54 16.31 -10.76
N ILE A 192 -9.15 15.26 -10.03
CA ILE A 192 -9.96 14.51 -9.06
C ILE A 192 -9.09 14.24 -7.83
N GLY A 193 -9.70 13.93 -6.68
CA GLY A 193 -8.95 13.66 -5.46
C GLY A 193 -9.83 13.31 -4.27
N HIS A 194 -9.20 12.81 -3.20
CA HIS A 194 -9.90 12.50 -1.97
C HIS A 194 -10.65 13.72 -1.42
N GLY A 195 -11.87 13.48 -0.95
CA GLY A 195 -12.73 14.52 -0.37
C GLY A 195 -13.20 15.60 -1.35
N LEU A 196 -12.99 15.45 -2.67
CA LEU A 196 -13.47 16.42 -3.67
C LEU A 196 -14.82 15.97 -4.27
N PRO A 197 -15.97 16.54 -3.83
CA PRO A 197 -17.25 16.31 -4.48
C PRO A 197 -17.38 16.96 -5.87
N MET A 198 -16.38 17.75 -6.29
CA MET A 198 -16.30 18.38 -7.61
C MET A 198 -15.09 17.86 -8.39
N SER A 199 -15.31 17.40 -9.62
CA SER A 199 -14.28 17.07 -10.59
C SER A 199 -14.17 18.15 -11.66
N TYR A 200 -12.94 18.61 -11.92
CA TYR A 200 -12.67 19.75 -12.80
C TYR A 200 -12.12 19.28 -14.14
N TYR A 201 -12.67 19.77 -15.26
CA TYR A 201 -12.32 19.31 -16.60
C TYR A 201 -11.80 20.44 -17.48
N THR A 202 -10.81 20.11 -18.32
CA THR A 202 -10.41 20.91 -19.47
C THR A 202 -10.39 20.07 -20.75
N VAL A 203 -10.81 20.65 -21.87
CA VAL A 203 -11.06 19.94 -23.13
C VAL A 203 -10.39 20.59 -24.34
N LYS A 204 -10.13 19.81 -25.38
CA LYS A 204 -9.74 20.27 -26.73
C LYS A 204 -10.42 19.40 -27.79
N GLY A 205 -10.62 19.95 -28.99
CA GLY A 205 -11.21 19.23 -30.13
C GLY A 205 -12.73 19.03 -30.06
N GLY A 206 -13.42 19.60 -29.07
CA GLY A 206 -14.87 19.53 -28.92
C GLY A 206 -15.35 20.22 -27.63
N GLY A 207 -16.67 20.22 -27.43
CA GLY A 207 -17.30 20.68 -26.18
C GLY A 207 -17.35 19.59 -25.10
N ALA A 208 -18.14 19.82 -24.06
CA ALA A 208 -18.41 18.82 -23.03
C ALA A 208 -19.49 17.83 -23.48
N GLN A 209 -19.28 16.54 -23.19
CA GLN A 209 -20.31 15.50 -23.28
C GLN A 209 -20.35 14.73 -21.95
N LEU A 210 -21.55 14.54 -21.40
CA LEU A 210 -21.84 13.62 -20.31
C LEU A 210 -22.77 12.54 -20.87
N THR A 211 -22.43 11.27 -20.70
CA THR A 211 -23.27 10.14 -21.14
C THR A 211 -23.67 9.31 -19.93
N THR A 212 -24.97 9.19 -19.68
CA THR A 212 -25.53 8.48 -18.52
C THR A 212 -25.98 7.06 -18.87
N ASP A 213 -26.18 6.22 -17.85
CA ASP A 213 -26.72 4.87 -17.98
C ASP A 213 -28.25 4.88 -18.20
N GLY A 214 -28.67 5.39 -19.36
CA GLY A 214 -30.07 5.68 -19.70
C GLY A 214 -30.42 7.18 -19.60
N PRO A 215 -31.65 7.58 -19.97
CA PRO A 215 -32.07 8.99 -19.92
C PRO A 215 -32.10 9.53 -18.48
N PRO A 216 -31.44 10.66 -18.18
CA PRO A 216 -31.38 11.20 -16.82
C PRO A 216 -32.62 12.05 -16.49
N ALA A 217 -33.00 12.09 -15.21
CA ALA A 217 -34.10 12.93 -14.73
C ALA A 217 -33.60 14.35 -14.46
N VAL A 218 -33.89 15.30 -15.36
CA VAL A 218 -33.42 16.68 -15.24
C VAL A 218 -34.34 17.48 -14.31
N TRP A 219 -33.86 17.79 -13.11
CA TRP A 219 -34.56 18.65 -12.14
C TRP A 219 -34.23 20.14 -12.31
N SER A 220 -33.16 20.49 -13.03
CA SER A 220 -32.86 21.88 -13.39
C SER A 220 -32.05 21.97 -14.69
N ASN A 221 -32.42 22.85 -15.62
CA ASN A 221 -31.56 23.25 -16.74
C ASN A 221 -31.72 24.75 -16.96
N SER A 222 -30.72 25.52 -16.52
CA SER A 222 -30.78 26.99 -16.48
C SER A 222 -29.48 27.58 -17.00
N GLY A 223 -29.47 27.87 -18.30
CA GLY A 223 -28.32 28.43 -19.00
C GLY A 223 -27.09 27.54 -18.85
N ALA A 224 -26.07 28.05 -18.17
CA ALA A 224 -24.77 27.39 -18.05
C ALA A 224 -24.72 26.28 -16.98
N THR A 225 -25.81 26.03 -16.25
CA THR A 225 -25.89 24.97 -15.22
C THR A 225 -27.01 23.98 -15.54
N ILE A 226 -26.71 22.69 -15.44
CA ILE A 226 -27.70 21.60 -15.52
C ILE A 226 -27.58 20.68 -14.31
N GLY A 227 -28.70 20.41 -13.65
CA GLY A 227 -28.85 19.49 -12.54
C GLY A 227 -29.74 18.31 -12.93
N PHE A 228 -29.28 17.10 -12.67
CA PHE A 228 -29.95 15.87 -13.08
C PHE A 228 -29.71 14.72 -12.10
N SER A 229 -30.63 13.77 -12.07
CA SER A 229 -30.50 12.52 -11.31
C SER A 229 -30.34 11.34 -12.26
N ILE A 230 -29.50 10.37 -11.89
CA ILE A 230 -29.35 9.09 -12.57
C ILE A 230 -29.11 8.00 -11.52
N ARG A 231 -29.74 6.82 -11.69
CA ARG A 231 -29.66 5.67 -10.76
C ARG A 231 -29.96 5.98 -9.27
N GLY A 232 -30.63 7.11 -8.99
CA GLY A 232 -30.96 7.58 -7.63
C GLY A 232 -29.98 8.61 -7.06
N HIS A 233 -28.90 8.93 -7.78
CA HIS A 233 -27.85 9.86 -7.38
C HIS A 233 -27.99 11.20 -8.10
N ASP A 234 -27.74 12.30 -7.40
CA ASP A 234 -27.88 13.66 -7.94
C ASP A 234 -26.54 14.26 -8.38
N TYR A 235 -26.52 14.79 -9.60
CA TYR A 235 -25.37 15.44 -10.21
C TYR A 235 -25.71 16.85 -10.70
N VAL A 236 -24.69 17.69 -10.80
CA VAL A 236 -24.77 19.01 -11.42
C VAL A 236 -23.52 19.30 -12.23
N ALA A 237 -23.70 19.84 -13.44
CA ALA A 237 -22.62 20.26 -14.32
C ALA A 237 -22.67 21.78 -14.58
N TYR A 238 -21.50 22.42 -14.46
CA TYR A 238 -21.31 23.86 -14.60
C TYR A 238 -20.43 24.14 -15.82
N ALA A 239 -20.97 24.86 -16.80
CA ALA A 239 -20.27 25.36 -17.97
C ALA A 239 -19.98 26.87 -17.84
N PRO A 240 -19.07 27.43 -18.64
CA PRO A 240 -18.70 28.85 -18.54
C PRO A 240 -19.85 29.77 -18.93
N SER A 241 -19.83 31.03 -18.47
CA SER A 241 -20.91 31.99 -18.68
C SER A 241 -21.27 32.16 -20.16
N GLY A 242 -22.59 32.17 -20.44
CA GLY A 242 -23.15 32.18 -21.80
C GLY A 242 -23.25 30.81 -22.46
N SER A 243 -22.80 29.73 -21.82
CA SER A 243 -23.06 28.36 -22.27
C SER A 243 -24.52 27.96 -22.04
N THR A 244 -24.96 26.94 -22.78
CA THR A 244 -26.22 26.21 -22.57
C THR A 244 -25.96 24.71 -22.53
N TRP A 245 -26.88 23.95 -21.94
CA TRP A 245 -26.86 22.48 -21.93
C TRP A 245 -28.04 21.91 -22.71
N SER A 246 -27.74 20.96 -23.60
CA SER A 246 -28.73 20.22 -24.41
C SER A 246 -28.76 18.75 -23.97
N VAL A 247 -29.96 18.18 -23.89
CA VAL A 247 -30.18 16.77 -23.51
C VAL A 247 -30.84 16.02 -24.67
N ASN A 248 -30.27 14.87 -25.04
CA ASN A 248 -30.76 14.00 -26.10
C ASN A 248 -30.56 12.53 -25.68
N GLY A 249 -31.65 11.85 -25.33
CA GLY A 249 -31.60 10.50 -24.76
C GLY A 249 -30.76 10.47 -23.49
N SER A 250 -29.73 9.62 -23.46
CA SER A 250 -28.74 9.52 -22.38
C SER A 250 -27.55 10.48 -22.51
N THR A 251 -27.56 11.41 -23.46
CA THR A 251 -26.45 12.36 -23.69
C THR A 251 -26.83 13.78 -23.27
N ILE A 252 -26.05 14.35 -22.35
CA ILE A 252 -26.04 15.77 -22.00
C ILE A 252 -24.82 16.40 -22.67
N SER A 253 -24.95 17.58 -23.29
CA SER A 253 -23.85 18.22 -24.01
C SER A 253 -23.86 19.74 -23.93
N SER A 254 -22.67 20.35 -24.00
CA SER A 254 -22.51 21.81 -24.09
C SER A 254 -21.36 22.19 -25.01
N GLY A 255 -21.58 23.20 -25.85
CA GLY A 255 -20.51 23.84 -26.65
C GLY A 255 -19.58 24.75 -25.85
N LEU A 256 -19.76 24.86 -24.53
CA LEU A 256 -18.94 25.63 -23.59
C LEU A 256 -18.73 27.12 -23.97
N ASN A 257 -19.59 27.67 -24.83
CA ASN A 257 -19.50 29.05 -25.34
C ASN A 257 -18.09 29.42 -25.88
N GLY A 258 -17.45 28.49 -26.60
CA GLY A 258 -16.09 28.67 -27.14
C GLY A 258 -14.97 28.68 -26.08
N LYS A 259 -15.28 28.36 -24.82
CA LYS A 259 -14.31 28.06 -23.76
C LYS A 259 -14.02 26.55 -23.74
N ASN A 260 -13.10 26.16 -22.86
CA ASN A 260 -12.48 24.84 -22.87
C ASN A 260 -12.45 24.18 -21.48
N PHE A 261 -13.34 24.57 -20.57
CA PHE A 261 -13.42 24.04 -19.21
C PHE A 261 -14.86 23.89 -18.74
N PHE A 262 -15.09 22.96 -17.83
CA PHE A 262 -16.35 22.75 -17.12
C PHE A 262 -16.09 21.91 -15.85
N THR A 263 -17.09 21.81 -14.98
CA THR A 263 -17.00 21.10 -13.71
C THR A 263 -18.23 20.23 -13.52
N VAL A 264 -18.06 19.03 -12.99
CA VAL A 264 -19.17 18.15 -12.58
C VAL A 264 -19.07 17.97 -11.06
N ALA A 265 -20.21 17.96 -10.38
CA ALA A 265 -20.29 17.67 -8.95
C ALA A 265 -21.33 16.60 -8.67
N VAL A 266 -21.04 15.73 -7.70
CA VAL A 266 -22.02 14.85 -7.06
C VAL A 266 -22.62 15.59 -5.86
N LEU A 267 -23.92 15.46 -5.61
CA LEU A 267 -24.61 16.07 -4.47
C LEU A 267 -24.98 15.02 -3.41
N PRO A 268 -24.87 15.33 -2.10
CA PRO A 268 -25.32 14.49 -1.00
C PRO A 268 -26.83 14.65 -0.76
N THR A 269 -27.61 14.82 -1.84
CA THR A 269 -29.07 14.84 -1.79
C THR A 269 -29.62 13.45 -2.05
N THR A 270 -30.81 13.21 -1.52
CA THR A 270 -31.51 11.93 -1.57
C THR A 270 -32.76 12.06 -2.43
N SER A 271 -33.45 10.95 -2.72
CA SER A 271 -34.77 10.97 -3.35
C SER A 271 -35.86 11.68 -2.53
N ALA A 272 -35.63 11.93 -1.22
CA ALA A 272 -36.54 12.67 -0.36
C ALA A 272 -36.37 14.21 -0.43
N ASP A 273 -35.25 14.70 -0.96
CA ASP A 273 -35.03 16.14 -1.17
C ASP A 273 -35.93 16.66 -2.32
N SER A 274 -36.33 17.94 -2.25
CA SER A 274 -37.05 18.59 -3.34
C SER A 274 -36.10 19.12 -4.43
N ASP A 275 -36.62 19.41 -5.63
CA ASP A 275 -35.81 20.04 -6.68
C ASP A 275 -35.34 21.45 -6.28
N SER A 276 -36.05 22.11 -5.34
CA SER A 276 -35.61 23.36 -4.74
C SER A 276 -34.40 23.17 -3.82
N ASP A 277 -34.35 22.06 -3.08
CA ASP A 277 -33.23 21.67 -2.21
C ASP A 277 -31.98 21.28 -3.00
N ARG A 278 -32.16 20.56 -4.12
CA ARG A 278 -31.12 20.23 -5.09
C ARG A 278 -30.55 21.50 -5.72
N THR A 279 -31.44 22.38 -6.20
CA THR A 279 -31.08 23.66 -6.83
C THR A 279 -30.38 24.62 -5.85
N ALA A 280 -30.81 24.66 -4.59
CA ALA A 280 -30.17 25.48 -3.56
C ALA A 280 -28.72 25.01 -3.30
N LEU A 281 -28.50 23.70 -3.19
CA LEU A 281 -27.16 23.16 -2.97
C LEU A 281 -26.25 23.30 -4.20
N ALA A 282 -26.78 23.05 -5.39
CA ALA A 282 -26.09 23.35 -6.65
C ALA A 282 -25.71 24.84 -6.78
N THR A 283 -26.57 25.75 -6.35
CA THR A 283 -26.25 27.19 -6.31
C THR A 283 -25.13 27.50 -5.30
N SER A 284 -25.05 26.75 -4.20
CA SER A 284 -23.98 26.87 -3.20
C SER A 284 -22.63 26.40 -3.75
N TYR A 285 -22.58 25.19 -4.34
CA TYR A 285 -21.37 24.62 -4.94
C TYR A 285 -20.93 25.40 -6.19
N GLY A 286 -21.88 25.87 -7.01
CA GLY A 286 -21.63 26.61 -8.24
C GLY A 286 -20.83 27.91 -8.07
N ARG A 287 -20.78 28.48 -6.86
CA ARG A 287 -19.89 29.61 -6.51
C ARG A 287 -18.41 29.24 -6.65
N TYR A 288 -18.08 27.98 -6.37
CA TYR A 288 -16.72 27.43 -6.32
C TYR A 288 -16.38 26.58 -7.54
N ALA A 289 -17.36 26.25 -8.38
CA ALA A 289 -17.19 25.35 -9.53
C ALA A 289 -16.09 25.75 -10.52
N PHE A 290 -15.71 27.03 -10.61
CA PHE A 290 -14.62 27.50 -11.48
C PHE A 290 -13.32 27.85 -10.73
N ALA A 291 -13.26 27.65 -9.41
CA ALA A 291 -12.04 27.69 -8.62
C ALA A 291 -11.38 26.30 -8.65
N ALA A 292 -10.88 25.91 -9.82
CA ALA A 292 -10.40 24.54 -10.04
C ALA A 292 -9.20 24.22 -9.17
N VAL A 293 -9.32 23.20 -8.30
CA VAL A 293 -8.21 22.70 -7.48
C VAL A 293 -7.08 22.26 -8.41
N ASN A 294 -5.88 22.76 -8.15
CA ASN A 294 -4.68 22.46 -8.94
C ASN A 294 -3.46 22.11 -8.08
N GLY A 295 -3.65 21.95 -6.77
CA GLY A 295 -2.68 21.39 -5.85
C GLY A 295 -3.28 21.28 -4.45
N THR A 296 -2.93 20.22 -3.75
CA THR A 296 -3.24 20.01 -2.33
C THR A 296 -1.96 19.84 -1.54
N ARG A 297 -1.98 20.21 -0.26
CA ARG A 297 -0.81 20.11 0.60
C ARG A 297 -1.17 19.93 2.06
N VAL A 298 -0.62 18.89 2.70
CA VAL A 298 -0.66 18.69 4.14
C VAL A 298 0.50 19.42 4.82
N SER A 299 0.24 19.85 6.05
CA SER A 299 1.25 20.25 7.02
C SER A 299 0.80 19.84 8.41
N TYR A 300 1.72 19.33 9.22
CA TYR A 300 1.44 18.89 10.57
C TYR A 300 2.40 19.53 11.58
N SER A 301 1.98 19.56 12.84
CA SER A 301 2.82 19.97 13.98
C SER A 301 2.41 19.19 15.22
N TYR A 302 3.41 18.67 15.94
CA TYR A 302 3.24 18.06 17.26
C TYR A 302 3.61 19.06 18.37
N ASP A 303 2.69 19.32 19.29
CA ASP A 303 2.96 20.04 20.53
C ASP A 303 3.28 19.05 21.66
N GLU A 304 4.56 18.88 21.96
CA GLU A 304 5.06 18.07 23.07
C GLU A 304 4.41 18.40 24.41
N THR A 305 4.02 19.65 24.67
CA THR A 305 3.53 20.06 26.00
C THR A 305 2.09 19.61 26.24
N THR A 306 1.26 19.61 25.19
CA THR A 306 -0.16 19.23 25.26
C THR A 306 -0.44 17.83 24.71
N SER A 307 0.56 17.20 24.08
CA SER A 307 0.48 15.96 23.30
C SER A 307 -0.58 16.03 22.19
N LYS A 308 -0.60 17.16 21.47
CA LYS A 308 -1.56 17.40 20.38
C LYS A 308 -0.87 17.38 19.02
N VAL A 309 -1.47 16.64 18.09
CA VAL A 309 -1.11 16.67 16.67
C VAL A 309 -2.12 17.57 15.97
N ARG A 310 -1.65 18.66 15.38
CA ARG A 310 -2.46 19.49 14.47
C ARG A 310 -2.06 19.17 13.05
N THR A 311 -3.00 18.71 12.24
CA THR A 311 -2.83 18.53 10.79
C THR A 311 -3.64 19.60 10.06
N THR A 312 -3.13 20.13 8.95
CA THR A 312 -3.79 21.16 8.14
C THR A 312 -3.74 20.79 6.67
N TYR A 313 -4.92 20.68 6.09
CA TYR A 313 -5.18 20.25 4.72
C TYR A 313 -5.44 21.50 3.86
N GLY A 314 -4.45 21.91 3.07
CA GLY A 314 -4.53 23.10 2.22
C GLY A 314 -4.91 22.79 0.78
N PHE A 315 -5.79 23.62 0.20
CA PHE A 315 -6.18 23.58 -1.20
C PHE A 315 -5.65 24.82 -1.94
N THR A 316 -4.91 24.59 -3.02
CA THR A 316 -4.58 25.61 -4.02
C THR A 316 -5.55 25.48 -5.19
N THR A 317 -6.12 26.60 -5.63
CA THR A 317 -7.05 26.64 -6.75
C THR A 317 -6.61 27.66 -7.80
N ARG A 318 -7.13 27.49 -9.02
CA ARG A 318 -7.01 28.45 -10.12
C ARG A 318 -8.41 28.84 -10.61
N ALA A 319 -8.74 30.12 -10.47
CA ALA A 319 -9.95 30.70 -11.06
C ALA A 319 -9.92 30.59 -12.59
N LEU A 320 -10.76 29.71 -13.15
CA LEU A 320 -11.00 29.58 -14.59
C LEU A 320 -12.02 30.61 -15.08
N GLN A 321 -12.89 31.08 -14.17
CA GLN A 321 -13.85 32.15 -14.37
C GLN A 321 -14.10 32.87 -13.04
N GLY A 322 -14.28 34.20 -13.08
CA GLY A 322 -14.48 35.00 -11.87
C GLY A 322 -13.19 35.17 -11.06
N SER A 323 -13.33 35.30 -9.74
CA SER A 323 -12.21 35.60 -8.81
C SER A 323 -12.27 34.79 -7.51
N GLU A 324 -13.10 33.74 -7.46
CA GLU A 324 -13.15 32.85 -6.29
C GLU A 324 -11.94 31.91 -6.29
N THR A 325 -11.42 31.62 -5.10
CA THR A 325 -10.18 30.84 -4.89
C THR A 325 -10.35 29.72 -3.85
N ARG A 326 -11.58 29.49 -3.37
CA ARG A 326 -11.94 28.48 -2.38
C ARG A 326 -12.69 27.32 -3.04
N THR A 327 -12.72 26.17 -2.37
CA THR A 327 -13.37 24.94 -2.84
C THR A 327 -14.44 24.45 -1.86
N VAL A 328 -15.11 23.37 -2.23
CA VAL A 328 -15.89 22.49 -1.35
C VAL A 328 -15.06 21.23 -1.09
N ALA A 329 -15.05 20.73 0.15
CA ALA A 329 -14.38 19.49 0.52
C ALA A 329 -15.25 18.67 1.49
N SER A 330 -15.25 17.35 1.32
CA SER A 330 -15.92 16.38 2.18
C SER A 330 -14.90 15.62 3.01
N LEU A 331 -15.12 15.59 4.32
CA LEU A 331 -14.22 15.02 5.31
C LEU A 331 -14.71 13.62 5.70
N TYR A 332 -13.80 12.66 5.87
CA TYR A 332 -14.07 11.35 6.47
C TYR A 332 -14.33 11.46 7.99
N PRO A 333 -14.86 10.41 8.66
CA PRO A 333 -15.05 10.37 10.12
C PRO A 333 -13.84 10.83 10.95
N HIS A 334 -12.68 10.19 10.83
CA HIS A 334 -11.48 10.59 11.58
C HIS A 334 -11.10 12.08 11.40
N GLU A 335 -11.42 12.69 10.26
CA GLU A 335 -11.21 14.12 10.02
C GLU A 335 -12.29 14.98 10.69
N TRP A 336 -13.58 14.69 10.49
CA TRP A 336 -14.66 15.54 11.01
C TRP A 336 -14.89 15.38 12.51
N GLN A 337 -14.57 14.22 13.09
CA GLN A 337 -14.58 13.99 14.53
C GLN A 337 -13.54 14.89 15.24
N HIS A 338 -12.40 15.12 14.58
CA HIS A 338 -11.29 15.91 15.12
C HIS A 338 -11.16 17.32 14.50
N LEU A 339 -12.20 17.81 13.82
CA LEU A 339 -12.19 19.09 13.09
C LEU A 339 -11.97 20.30 14.03
N SER A 340 -10.91 21.05 13.77
CA SER A 340 -10.53 22.26 14.50
C SER A 340 -10.97 23.52 13.75
N GLY A 341 -12.26 23.84 13.83
CA GLY A 341 -12.85 25.06 13.27
C GLY A 341 -13.53 24.85 11.91
N GLY A 342 -14.36 25.82 11.52
CA GLY A 342 -15.35 25.62 10.47
C GLY A 342 -16.60 24.89 11.00
N SER A 343 -17.58 24.67 10.13
CA SER A 343 -18.80 23.91 10.48
C SER A 343 -19.31 23.23 9.21
N PRO A 344 -19.35 21.90 9.15
CA PRO A 344 -19.92 21.20 8.01
C PRO A 344 -21.39 21.54 7.80
N ILE A 345 -21.85 21.44 6.56
CA ILE A 345 -23.29 21.51 6.25
C ILE A 345 -24.01 20.28 6.82
N SER A 346 -25.33 20.37 6.98
CA SER A 346 -26.13 19.29 7.57
C SER A 346 -26.23 18.02 6.72
N ARG A 347 -25.98 18.11 5.41
CA ARG A 347 -25.95 16.95 4.51
C ARG A 347 -24.58 16.29 4.52
N SER A 348 -24.60 14.96 4.49
CA SER A 348 -23.42 14.09 4.45
C SER A 348 -23.51 13.12 3.27
N TYR A 349 -22.37 12.77 2.70
CA TYR A 349 -22.29 11.68 1.72
C TYR A 349 -22.20 10.34 2.47
N VAL A 350 -22.94 9.33 2.00
CA VAL A 350 -22.63 7.92 2.28
C VAL A 350 -21.28 7.58 1.65
N SER A 351 -20.44 6.80 2.34
CA SER A 351 -19.20 6.23 1.82
C SER A 351 -18.90 4.87 2.51
N PRO A 352 -17.93 4.08 2.00
CA PRO A 352 -17.45 2.84 2.64
C PRO A 352 -16.80 3.04 4.02
N ARG A 353 -16.45 4.29 4.33
CA ARG A 353 -15.79 4.76 5.55
C ARG A 353 -16.79 5.50 6.46
N GLY A 354 -18.06 5.11 6.45
CA GLY A 354 -19.13 5.84 7.14
C GLY A 354 -19.50 7.16 6.45
N ALA A 355 -20.16 8.06 7.19
CA ALA A 355 -20.71 9.30 6.64
C ALA A 355 -19.65 10.41 6.50
N MET A 356 -19.42 10.93 5.28
CA MET A 356 -18.54 12.08 5.06
C MET A 356 -19.28 13.41 5.21
N LYS A 357 -18.69 14.38 5.91
CA LYS A 357 -19.31 15.70 6.20
C LYS A 357 -18.63 16.83 5.42
N THR A 358 -19.40 17.76 4.86
CA THR A 358 -18.89 18.69 3.85
C THR A 358 -18.71 20.13 4.34
N LEU A 359 -17.51 20.68 4.15
CA LEU A 359 -17.18 22.10 4.30
C LEU A 359 -17.31 22.82 2.94
N VAL A 360 -17.98 23.97 2.93
CA VAL A 360 -18.25 24.76 1.71
C VAL A 360 -17.52 26.10 1.77
N GLY A 361 -16.76 26.41 0.72
CA GLY A 361 -16.10 27.71 0.57
C GLY A 361 -14.86 27.88 1.45
N ILE A 362 -14.03 26.86 1.50
CA ILE A 362 -12.76 26.83 2.26
C ILE A 362 -11.53 26.87 1.34
N SER A 363 -10.43 27.41 1.83
CA SER A 363 -9.08 27.21 1.25
C SER A 363 -8.28 26.14 2.00
N SER A 364 -8.73 25.76 3.20
CA SER A 364 -8.10 24.76 4.05
C SER A 364 -9.02 24.37 5.21
N PHE A 365 -8.77 23.20 5.81
CA PHE A 365 -9.27 22.85 7.14
C PHE A 365 -8.13 22.24 7.99
N SER A 366 -8.37 22.05 9.29
CA SER A 366 -7.39 21.43 10.20
C SER A 366 -8.06 20.43 11.13
N THR A 367 -7.38 19.34 11.44
CA THR A 367 -7.72 18.43 12.56
C THR A 367 -6.83 18.73 13.77
N VAL A 368 -7.30 18.38 14.97
CA VAL A 368 -6.48 18.35 16.20
C VAL A 368 -6.76 17.06 16.97
N MET A 369 -5.86 16.09 16.82
CA MET A 369 -5.91 14.80 17.51
C MET A 369 -5.02 14.80 18.75
N THR A 370 -5.20 13.80 19.61
CA THR A 370 -4.36 13.58 20.80
C THR A 370 -3.42 12.43 20.56
N PHE A 371 -2.12 12.64 20.73
CA PHE A 371 -1.18 11.53 20.81
C PHE A 371 -1.17 11.01 22.25
N HIS A 372 -1.45 9.73 22.44
CA HIS A 372 -1.53 9.11 23.78
C HIS A 372 -0.20 8.49 24.26
N GLY A 373 0.86 8.60 23.45
CA GLY A 373 2.18 8.07 23.77
C GLY A 373 2.36 6.60 23.39
N VAL A 374 3.63 6.18 23.30
CA VAL A 374 4.05 4.79 23.09
C VAL A 374 5.10 4.42 24.13
N LEU A 375 5.47 3.15 24.22
CA LEU A 375 6.59 2.66 25.04
C LEU A 375 7.51 1.76 24.21
N PRO A 376 8.82 1.71 24.50
CA PRO A 376 9.69 0.66 23.97
C PRO A 376 9.27 -0.74 24.44
N GLU A 377 8.77 -0.83 25.67
CA GLU A 377 8.27 -2.04 26.32
C GLU A 377 7.46 -1.66 27.59
N VAL A 378 6.49 -2.47 28.00
CA VAL A 378 5.76 -2.26 29.27
C VAL A 378 6.68 -2.50 30.48
N PRO A 379 6.50 -1.82 31.62
CA PRO A 379 7.40 -1.93 32.76
C PRO A 379 7.16 -3.21 33.58
N ALA A 380 8.24 -3.88 34.01
CA ALA A 380 8.24 -5.10 34.82
C ALA A 380 7.75 -4.90 36.29
N VAL A 381 6.55 -4.34 36.48
CA VAL A 381 5.91 -4.08 37.78
C VAL A 381 5.42 -5.34 38.50
N ALA A 382 5.30 -6.47 37.81
CA ALA A 382 4.76 -7.73 38.32
C ALA A 382 5.84 -8.82 38.41
N ASP A 383 6.61 -8.98 37.35
CA ASP A 383 7.54 -10.08 37.09
C ASP A 383 9.02 -9.73 37.32
N SER A 384 9.34 -8.55 37.86
CA SER A 384 10.71 -8.21 38.30
C SER A 384 11.13 -8.83 39.64
N GLY A 385 10.31 -9.69 40.24
CA GLY A 385 10.64 -10.41 41.48
C GLY A 385 9.86 -11.71 41.68
N GLY A 386 10.26 -12.46 42.72
CA GLY A 386 9.50 -13.63 43.18
C GLY A 386 9.45 -14.80 42.18
N ALA A 387 8.30 -15.48 42.16
CA ALA A 387 8.08 -16.67 41.32
C ALA A 387 7.89 -16.31 39.84
N ASP A 388 7.22 -15.19 39.55
CA ASP A 388 6.98 -14.75 38.17
C ASP A 388 8.28 -14.32 37.48
N LEU A 389 9.23 -13.70 38.20
CA LEU A 389 10.60 -13.51 37.69
C LEU A 389 11.29 -14.82 37.34
N ALA A 390 11.14 -15.87 38.15
CA ALA A 390 11.74 -17.17 37.87
C ALA A 390 11.12 -17.82 36.62
N THR A 391 9.81 -17.66 36.42
CA THR A 391 9.08 -18.06 35.21
C THR A 391 9.58 -17.31 33.98
N LEU A 392 9.64 -15.98 34.03
CA LEU A 392 10.11 -15.13 32.94
C LEU A 392 11.56 -15.47 32.56
N LYS A 393 12.47 -15.62 33.54
CA LYS A 393 13.85 -16.04 33.30
C LYS A 393 13.93 -17.43 32.65
N GLY A 394 13.01 -18.33 32.99
CA GLY A 394 12.86 -19.63 32.34
C GLY A 394 12.51 -19.52 30.85
N TYR A 395 11.59 -18.61 30.48
CA TYR A 395 11.26 -18.35 29.07
C TYR A 395 12.37 -17.60 28.33
N LEU A 396 12.98 -16.57 28.95
CA LEU A 396 14.14 -15.86 28.38
C LEU A 396 15.32 -16.81 28.11
N ALA A 397 15.56 -17.79 28.97
CA ALA A 397 16.59 -18.80 28.76
C ALA A 397 16.29 -19.75 27.57
N GLN A 398 15.03 -20.03 27.28
CA GLN A 398 14.63 -20.88 26.13
C GLN A 398 14.90 -20.22 24.78
N VAL A 399 14.83 -18.88 24.71
CA VAL A 399 15.07 -18.11 23.47
C VAL A 399 16.46 -17.47 23.42
N ALA A 400 17.28 -17.61 24.45
CA ALA A 400 18.55 -16.89 24.54
C ALA A 400 19.58 -17.28 23.46
N ASP A 401 19.57 -18.52 22.98
CA ASP A 401 20.50 -19.00 21.95
C ASP A 401 20.00 -18.77 20.51
N ASP A 402 18.70 -18.51 20.34
CA ASP A 402 18.08 -18.10 19.06
C ASP A 402 16.95 -17.07 19.32
N PRO A 403 17.31 -15.80 19.58
CA PRO A 403 16.35 -14.75 19.88
C PRO A 403 15.57 -14.30 18.66
N GLU A 404 16.12 -14.45 17.45
CA GLU A 404 15.44 -14.09 16.20
C GLU A 404 14.47 -15.19 15.76
N ALA A 405 14.81 -16.48 15.89
CA ALA A 405 14.03 -17.62 15.39
C ALA A 405 13.52 -17.43 13.95
N GLN A 406 14.38 -16.83 13.11
CA GLN A 406 14.04 -16.40 11.76
C GLN A 406 13.62 -17.58 10.87
N GLN A 407 12.40 -17.51 10.32
CA GLN A 407 11.83 -18.60 9.51
C GLN A 407 12.35 -18.64 8.07
N LYS A 408 12.58 -17.47 7.46
CA LYS A 408 13.04 -17.33 6.06
C LYS A 408 13.93 -16.10 5.90
N ALA A 409 14.78 -16.12 4.87
CA ALA A 409 15.82 -15.12 4.63
C ALA A 409 15.36 -13.84 3.91
N ASP A 410 14.09 -13.71 3.56
CA ASP A 410 13.52 -12.52 2.94
C ASP A 410 13.29 -11.38 3.96
N THR A 411 12.94 -10.19 3.45
CA THR A 411 12.75 -8.98 4.26
C THR A 411 11.67 -9.13 5.34
N TYR A 412 10.50 -9.70 5.03
CA TYR A 412 9.41 -9.84 6.02
C TYR A 412 9.81 -10.76 7.18
N TRP A 413 10.28 -11.97 6.87
CA TRP A 413 10.63 -12.96 7.89
C TRP A 413 11.93 -12.63 8.64
N THR A 414 12.87 -11.90 8.03
CA THR A 414 13.95 -11.24 8.78
C THR A 414 13.38 -10.19 9.74
N GLY A 415 12.44 -9.35 9.26
CA GLY A 415 11.78 -8.32 10.05
C GLY A 415 11.13 -8.88 11.31
N LYS A 416 10.25 -9.87 11.20
CA LYS A 416 9.62 -10.50 12.37
C LYS A 416 10.64 -11.02 13.39
N GLY A 417 11.72 -11.68 12.93
CA GLY A 417 12.79 -12.16 13.80
C GLY A 417 13.58 -11.03 14.50
N LEU A 418 13.87 -9.94 13.77
CA LEU A 418 14.47 -8.73 14.35
C LEU A 418 13.56 -8.12 15.44
N GLY A 419 12.25 -8.00 15.17
CA GLY A 419 11.26 -7.49 16.13
C GLY A 419 11.16 -8.34 17.40
N ARG A 420 11.12 -9.67 17.24
CA ARG A 420 11.16 -10.65 18.33
C ARG A 420 12.39 -10.48 19.21
N ALA A 421 13.58 -10.40 18.59
CA ALA A 421 14.82 -10.18 19.30
C ALA A 421 14.85 -8.82 20.04
N ALA A 422 14.22 -7.78 19.47
CA ALA A 422 14.14 -6.46 20.11
C ALA A 422 13.29 -6.49 21.39
N ARG A 423 12.13 -7.17 21.39
CA ARG A 423 11.32 -7.42 22.61
C ARG A 423 12.10 -8.20 23.66
N ILE A 424 12.76 -9.29 23.27
CA ILE A 424 13.63 -10.09 24.16
C ILE A 424 14.74 -9.22 24.78
N ALA A 425 15.38 -8.35 24.01
CA ALA A 425 16.43 -7.46 24.49
C ALA A 425 15.91 -6.42 25.51
N GLU A 426 14.79 -5.76 25.22
CA GLU A 426 14.19 -4.78 26.14
C GLU A 426 13.76 -5.44 27.46
N ILE A 427 13.03 -6.56 27.41
CA ILE A 427 12.60 -7.30 28.61
C ILE A 427 13.80 -7.77 29.44
N ALA A 428 14.80 -8.39 28.81
CA ALA A 428 15.99 -8.87 29.49
C ALA A 428 16.79 -7.72 30.16
N ASP A 429 16.82 -6.53 29.56
CA ASP A 429 17.40 -5.33 30.18
C ASP A 429 16.58 -4.82 31.38
N GLN A 430 15.25 -4.90 31.32
CA GLN A 430 14.37 -4.51 32.43
C GLN A 430 14.60 -5.36 33.68
N VAL A 431 14.72 -6.69 33.53
CA VAL A 431 14.85 -7.64 34.65
C VAL A 431 16.30 -8.05 34.98
N GLY A 432 17.28 -7.44 34.30
CA GLY A 432 18.71 -7.63 34.59
C GLY A 432 19.33 -8.92 34.05
N GLU A 433 18.69 -9.59 33.08
CA GLU A 433 19.22 -10.75 32.36
C GLU A 433 20.18 -10.32 31.25
N THR A 434 21.29 -9.71 31.63
CA THR A 434 22.26 -9.10 30.70
C THR A 434 22.81 -10.10 29.68
N GLY A 435 22.94 -11.38 30.05
CA GLY A 435 23.41 -12.43 29.13
C GLY A 435 22.47 -12.67 27.95
N THR A 436 21.16 -12.75 28.20
CA THR A 436 20.15 -12.89 27.12
C THR A 436 20.02 -11.61 26.32
N ARG A 437 20.01 -10.44 26.98
CA ARG A 437 20.01 -9.13 26.33
C ARG A 437 21.18 -8.98 25.35
N ASP A 438 22.39 -9.27 25.80
CA ASP A 438 23.60 -9.04 25.00
C ASP A 438 23.67 -9.99 23.79
N LYS A 439 23.14 -11.22 23.91
CA LYS A 439 22.95 -12.12 22.76
C LYS A 439 21.93 -11.57 21.75
N ALA A 440 20.75 -11.11 22.21
CA ALA A 440 19.73 -10.53 21.34
C ALA A 440 20.23 -9.26 20.63
N LEU A 441 20.91 -8.36 21.33
CA LEU A 441 21.54 -7.17 20.74
C LEU A 441 22.67 -7.51 19.76
N ALA A 442 23.40 -8.61 19.98
CA ALA A 442 24.43 -9.09 19.06
C ALA A 442 23.82 -9.67 17.77
N ALA A 443 22.71 -10.41 17.87
CA ALA A 443 21.95 -10.91 16.72
C ALA A 443 21.42 -9.74 15.87
N ILE A 444 20.65 -8.82 16.48
CA ILE A 444 20.12 -7.61 15.83
C ILE A 444 21.22 -6.83 15.13
N ARG A 445 22.35 -6.59 15.81
CA ARG A 445 23.51 -5.91 15.21
C ARG A 445 24.02 -6.66 14.00
N SER A 446 24.24 -7.97 14.10
CA SER A 446 24.80 -8.79 13.02
C SER A 446 23.89 -8.72 11.80
N THR A 447 22.60 -9.01 11.99
CA THR A 447 21.58 -9.05 10.94
C THR A 447 21.39 -7.68 10.27
N LEU A 448 21.22 -6.60 11.04
CA LEU A 448 21.10 -5.24 10.47
C LEU A 448 22.39 -4.79 9.76
N THR A 449 23.57 -5.04 10.34
CA THR A 449 24.85 -4.66 9.75
C THR A 449 25.09 -5.36 8.41
N ASP A 450 24.70 -6.64 8.29
CA ASP A 450 24.83 -7.39 7.06
C ASP A 450 23.84 -6.89 5.98
N TRP A 451 22.55 -6.74 6.32
CA TRP A 451 21.54 -6.18 5.41
C TRP A 451 21.88 -4.78 4.90
N PHE A 452 22.47 -3.95 5.77
CA PHE A 452 22.89 -2.59 5.45
C PHE A 452 24.29 -2.50 4.81
N THR A 453 24.88 -3.62 4.35
CA THR A 453 26.18 -3.66 3.68
C THR A 453 26.11 -4.37 2.31
N ALA A 454 25.90 -3.59 1.25
CA ALA A 454 26.02 -4.05 -0.13
C ALA A 454 27.49 -4.31 -0.52
N SER A 455 27.99 -5.51 -0.20
CA SER A 455 29.30 -5.98 -0.64
C SER A 455 29.32 -6.39 -2.13
N PRO A 456 30.44 -6.26 -2.86
CA PRO A 456 30.51 -6.63 -4.28
C PRO A 456 30.13 -8.10 -4.52
N GLY A 457 29.12 -8.32 -5.36
CA GLY A 457 28.62 -9.67 -5.70
C GLY A 457 27.63 -10.27 -4.70
N LYS A 458 27.23 -9.54 -3.64
CA LYS A 458 26.18 -9.97 -2.72
C LYS A 458 24.81 -10.00 -3.43
N THR A 459 24.11 -11.13 -3.38
CA THR A 459 22.83 -11.35 -4.11
C THR A 459 21.59 -11.44 -3.23
N GLY A 460 21.75 -11.55 -1.91
CA GLY A 460 20.67 -11.57 -0.92
C GLY A 460 21.16 -10.99 0.40
N GLN A 461 20.21 -10.66 1.30
CA GLN A 461 20.40 -9.81 2.47
C GLN A 461 21.00 -8.45 2.09
N VAL A 462 20.42 -7.79 1.07
CA VAL A 462 20.96 -6.54 0.52
C VAL A 462 19.86 -5.63 -0.02
N PHE A 463 19.99 -4.32 0.24
CA PHE A 463 19.13 -3.29 -0.34
C PHE A 463 19.66 -2.79 -1.68
N TYR A 464 18.77 -2.72 -2.67
CA TYR A 464 18.97 -2.16 -4.01
C TYR A 464 18.14 -0.89 -4.18
N TYR A 465 18.70 0.15 -4.77
CA TYR A 465 17.95 1.37 -5.11
C TYR A 465 17.57 1.36 -6.60
N ASP A 466 16.28 1.19 -6.88
CA ASP A 466 15.70 1.45 -8.19
C ASP A 466 15.55 2.96 -8.38
N LYS A 467 16.43 3.51 -9.22
CA LYS A 467 16.46 4.94 -9.56
C LYS A 467 15.38 5.39 -10.57
N ASN A 468 14.73 4.45 -11.25
CA ASN A 468 13.72 4.73 -12.28
C ASN A 468 12.37 5.01 -11.60
N TRP A 469 12.04 4.16 -10.63
CA TRP A 469 10.90 4.36 -9.71
C TRP A 469 11.22 5.37 -8.61
N GLY A 470 12.43 5.35 -8.07
CA GLY A 470 12.77 6.04 -6.83
C GLY A 470 12.29 5.23 -5.63
N THR A 471 12.83 4.02 -5.47
CA THR A 471 12.50 3.12 -4.36
C THR A 471 13.68 2.24 -3.93
N LEU A 472 13.67 1.80 -2.68
CA LEU A 472 14.65 0.91 -2.08
C LEU A 472 14.02 -0.47 -1.85
N ILE A 473 14.53 -1.49 -2.56
CA ILE A 473 14.01 -2.86 -2.51
C ILE A 473 15.03 -3.74 -1.80
N GLY A 474 14.61 -4.44 -0.74
CA GLY A 474 15.43 -5.45 -0.06
C GLY A 474 15.28 -6.84 -0.69
N TYR A 475 16.41 -7.49 -1.00
CA TYR A 475 16.44 -8.86 -1.53
C TYR A 475 17.08 -9.85 -0.53
N PRO A 476 16.57 -11.09 -0.37
CA PRO A 476 15.36 -11.62 -1.02
C PRO A 476 14.09 -10.87 -0.63
N ALA A 477 13.22 -10.67 -1.60
CA ALA A 477 11.91 -10.07 -1.43
C ALA A 477 10.85 -11.15 -1.14
N SER A 478 9.69 -10.71 -0.70
CA SER A 478 8.53 -11.56 -0.43
C SER A 478 7.25 -10.73 -0.57
N TYR A 479 6.09 -11.37 -0.72
CA TYR A 479 4.75 -10.74 -0.74
C TYR A 479 4.55 -9.61 -1.79
N GLY A 480 5.41 -9.56 -2.82
CA GLY A 480 5.38 -8.54 -3.86
C GLY A 480 6.20 -7.27 -3.54
N SER A 481 7.01 -7.27 -2.47
CA SER A 481 7.87 -6.14 -2.10
C SER A 481 8.95 -5.78 -3.13
N ASP A 482 9.07 -6.50 -4.24
CA ASP A 482 9.90 -6.16 -5.39
C ASP A 482 9.08 -5.95 -6.67
N GLN A 483 8.31 -6.95 -7.08
CA GLN A 483 7.56 -6.95 -8.34
C GLN A 483 6.30 -6.06 -8.31
N GLU A 484 5.83 -5.66 -7.13
CA GLU A 484 4.59 -4.91 -6.92
C GLU A 484 4.76 -3.66 -6.06
N LEU A 485 5.90 -3.56 -5.35
CA LEU A 485 6.20 -2.53 -4.35
C LEU A 485 5.18 -2.54 -3.19
N ASN A 486 4.78 -3.74 -2.78
CA ASN A 486 3.90 -3.94 -1.64
C ASN A 486 4.68 -3.84 -0.31
N ASP A 487 3.99 -3.45 0.76
CA ASP A 487 4.34 -3.80 2.15
C ASP A 487 5.69 -3.25 2.68
N HIS A 488 6.26 -2.20 2.06
CA HIS A 488 7.55 -1.64 2.48
C HIS A 488 7.52 -1.13 3.93
N HIS A 489 6.49 -0.40 4.35
CA HIS A 489 6.23 -0.05 5.75
C HIS A 489 6.17 -1.28 6.68
N PHE A 490 5.38 -2.32 6.35
CA PHE A 490 5.31 -3.54 7.17
C PHE A 490 6.70 -4.18 7.34
N HIS A 491 7.40 -4.43 6.23
CA HIS A 491 8.71 -5.10 6.23
C HIS A 491 9.76 -4.25 6.97
N TYR A 492 9.86 -2.95 6.65
CA TYR A 492 10.94 -2.09 7.12
C TYR A 492 10.69 -1.53 8.53
N GLY A 493 9.44 -1.48 8.99
CA GLY A 493 9.08 -1.08 10.36
C GLY A 493 9.83 -1.90 11.41
N TYR A 494 9.93 -3.22 11.21
CA TYR A 494 10.72 -4.09 12.08
C TYR A 494 12.22 -3.78 12.11
N TYR A 495 12.82 -3.47 10.96
CA TYR A 495 14.24 -3.10 10.87
C TYR A 495 14.51 -1.79 11.62
N ILE A 496 13.62 -0.81 11.47
CA ILE A 496 13.71 0.50 12.14
C ILE A 496 13.49 0.34 13.65
N ALA A 497 12.51 -0.47 14.09
CA ALA A 497 12.23 -0.74 15.50
C ALA A 497 13.44 -1.37 16.19
N SER A 498 14.03 -2.39 15.57
CA SER A 498 15.18 -3.11 16.11
C SER A 498 16.45 -2.28 16.06
N ALA A 499 16.60 -1.41 15.06
CA ALA A 499 17.65 -0.41 15.01
C ALA A 499 17.51 0.63 16.15
N ALA A 500 16.29 1.05 16.50
CA ALA A 500 16.03 1.95 17.62
C ALA A 500 16.36 1.31 18.98
N THR A 501 15.97 0.05 19.19
CA THR A 501 16.40 -0.74 20.36
C THR A 501 17.92 -0.87 20.40
N LEU A 502 18.60 -1.20 19.30
CA LEU A 502 20.07 -1.27 19.27
C LEU A 502 20.73 0.08 19.56
N ALA A 503 20.21 1.19 19.02
CA ALA A 503 20.74 2.54 19.20
C ALA A 503 20.76 3.02 20.67
N LYS A 504 19.83 2.52 21.50
CA LYS A 504 19.76 2.77 22.94
C LYS A 504 20.99 2.20 23.68
N PHE A 505 21.59 1.11 23.18
CA PHE A 505 22.75 0.44 23.79
C PHE A 505 24.07 0.72 23.04
N ASP A 506 24.01 0.92 21.73
CA ASP A 506 25.14 1.37 20.91
C ASP A 506 24.77 2.61 20.07
N PRO A 507 24.86 3.81 20.67
CA PRO A 507 24.73 5.07 19.94
C PRO A 507 25.84 5.30 18.91
N ALA A 508 26.96 4.57 18.92
CA ALA A 508 28.02 4.76 17.93
C ALA A 508 27.66 4.09 16.58
N TRP A 509 27.04 2.91 16.62
CA TRP A 509 26.48 2.25 15.43
C TRP A 509 25.36 3.07 14.77
N ALA A 510 24.52 3.71 15.59
CA ALA A 510 23.37 4.50 15.14
C ALA A 510 23.70 5.86 14.49
N LYS A 511 24.98 6.27 14.44
CA LYS A 511 25.37 7.53 13.79
C LYS A 511 25.13 7.46 12.28
N THR A 512 24.78 8.59 11.66
CA THR A 512 24.71 8.73 10.18
C THR A 512 26.05 8.43 9.50
N SER A 513 27.18 8.64 10.20
CA SER A 513 28.52 8.24 9.73
C SER A 513 28.83 6.74 9.88
N ALA A 514 27.95 5.98 10.53
CA ALA A 514 27.99 4.54 10.69
C ALA A 514 26.79 3.93 9.95
N TYR A 515 25.83 3.28 10.61
CA TYR A 515 24.71 2.62 9.95
C TYR A 515 23.38 3.39 10.01
N GLY A 516 23.29 4.46 10.82
CA GLY A 516 22.03 5.21 10.97
C GLY A 516 21.50 5.81 9.66
N GLY A 517 22.37 6.15 8.70
CA GLY A 517 21.93 6.64 7.40
C GLY A 517 21.18 5.59 6.56
N MET A 518 21.43 4.30 6.77
CA MET A 518 20.68 3.22 6.11
C MET A 518 19.29 3.06 6.73
N VAL A 519 19.15 3.24 8.05
CA VAL A 519 17.84 3.28 8.73
C VAL A 519 17.02 4.48 8.23
N ASP A 520 17.65 5.64 8.12
CA ASP A 520 17.02 6.83 7.54
C ASP A 520 16.59 6.59 6.07
N LEU A 521 17.30 5.78 5.28
CA LEU A 521 16.88 5.40 3.92
C LEU A 521 15.63 4.50 3.90
N LEU A 522 15.50 3.54 4.82
CA LEU A 522 14.30 2.69 4.92
C LEU A 522 13.07 3.55 5.28
N ILE A 523 13.23 4.48 6.22
CA ILE A 523 12.19 5.46 6.59
C ILE A 523 11.81 6.32 5.38
N ARG A 524 12.81 6.81 4.63
CA ARG A 524 12.59 7.62 3.43
C ARG A 524 11.90 6.86 2.31
N ASP A 525 12.12 5.56 2.18
CA ASP A 525 11.49 4.80 1.12
C ASP A 525 10.01 4.50 1.38
N ALA A 526 9.68 3.97 2.56
CA ALA A 526 8.29 3.63 2.92
C ALA A 526 7.42 4.88 3.18
N ASN A 527 7.96 5.90 3.84
CA ASN A 527 7.16 7.11 4.14
C ASN A 527 8.03 8.37 4.22
N ASN A 528 8.47 8.87 3.06
CA ASN A 528 9.30 10.07 2.98
C ASN A 528 8.59 11.32 3.53
N TYR A 529 8.93 11.73 4.74
CA TYR A 529 8.42 12.95 5.36
C TYR A 529 9.12 14.26 4.89
N ASP A 530 10.12 14.20 4.01
CA ASP A 530 10.89 15.37 3.56
C ASP A 530 10.80 15.57 2.04
N ARG A 531 10.05 16.60 1.65
CA ARG A 531 9.81 16.99 0.25
C ARG A 531 11.04 17.53 -0.48
N SER A 532 12.15 17.78 0.23
CA SER A 532 13.43 18.13 -0.39
C SER A 532 14.22 16.91 -0.85
N ASP A 533 13.91 15.72 -0.31
CA ASP A 533 14.47 14.45 -0.77
C ASP A 533 13.67 13.92 -1.96
N THR A 534 14.17 14.12 -3.17
CA THR A 534 13.49 13.72 -4.42
C THR A 534 13.80 12.28 -4.86
N ARG A 535 14.51 11.50 -4.02
CA ARG A 535 14.82 10.08 -4.29
C ARG A 535 13.61 9.16 -4.10
N PHE A 536 12.65 9.59 -3.29
CA PHE A 536 11.46 8.82 -2.92
C PHE A 536 10.22 9.73 -2.98
N PRO A 537 9.03 9.21 -3.34
CA PRO A 537 7.81 10.00 -3.32
C PRO A 537 7.49 10.42 -1.87
N TYR A 538 6.85 11.57 -1.69
CA TYR A 538 6.49 12.07 -0.35
C TYR A 538 5.37 11.20 0.25
N LEU A 539 5.63 10.60 1.42
CA LEU A 539 4.74 9.66 2.09
C LEU A 539 4.21 8.58 1.13
N ARG A 540 5.06 7.61 0.75
CA ARG A 540 4.73 6.60 -0.26
C ARG A 540 3.49 5.83 0.18
N ASP A 541 3.59 5.18 1.34
CA ASP A 541 2.57 4.24 1.80
C ASP A 541 1.38 4.98 2.44
N PHE A 542 1.62 6.13 3.10
CA PHE A 542 0.61 6.83 3.89
C PHE A 542 -0.32 7.72 3.05
N ASP A 543 -1.58 7.30 2.91
CA ASP A 543 -2.62 8.14 2.31
C ASP A 543 -3.01 9.27 3.26
N ILE A 544 -2.53 10.45 2.89
CA ILE A 544 -2.67 11.70 3.64
C ILE A 544 -4.13 12.03 3.98
N TYR A 545 -5.10 11.63 3.16
CA TYR A 545 -6.51 12.01 3.32
C TYR A 545 -7.40 10.84 3.75
N ALA A 546 -7.12 9.61 3.30
CA ALA A 546 -7.79 8.43 3.87
C ALA A 546 -7.39 8.21 5.35
N GLY A 547 -6.17 8.60 5.70
CA GLY A 547 -5.66 8.65 7.07
C GLY A 547 -4.87 7.42 7.51
N HIS A 548 -4.58 6.49 6.60
CA HIS A 548 -3.91 5.21 6.87
C HIS A 548 -2.96 4.85 5.73
N ASP A 549 -2.03 3.92 5.97
CA ASP A 549 -1.15 3.36 4.93
C ASP A 549 -1.95 2.52 3.88
N TRP A 550 -1.39 2.32 2.69
CA TRP A 550 -1.88 1.37 1.67
C TRP A 550 -0.81 0.32 1.35
N ALA A 551 -1.19 -0.96 1.44
CA ALA A 551 -0.30 -2.09 1.25
C ALA A 551 0.18 -2.24 -0.20
N SER A 552 -0.72 -2.19 -1.19
CA SER A 552 -0.36 -2.51 -2.59
C SER A 552 0.24 -1.33 -3.35
N GLY A 553 1.44 -1.51 -3.90
CA GLY A 553 2.14 -0.48 -4.67
C GLY A 553 1.43 -0.09 -5.97
N HIS A 554 0.60 -0.96 -6.52
CA HIS A 554 -0.13 -0.74 -7.78
C HIS A 554 -1.63 -0.45 -7.62
N GLY A 555 -2.27 -0.81 -6.50
CA GLY A 555 -3.70 -0.54 -6.24
C GLY A 555 -4.65 -0.99 -7.36
N SER A 556 -4.33 -2.11 -8.02
CA SER A 556 -4.89 -2.50 -9.33
C SER A 556 -5.95 -3.59 -9.18
N PHE A 557 -6.99 -3.29 -8.41
CA PHE A 557 -8.13 -4.17 -8.12
C PHE A 557 -9.45 -3.43 -8.35
N ALA A 558 -10.55 -4.17 -8.58
CA ALA A 558 -11.88 -3.59 -8.76
C ALA A 558 -12.33 -2.74 -7.54
N ALA A 559 -11.91 -3.16 -6.34
CA ALA A 559 -12.16 -2.52 -5.05
C ALA A 559 -11.20 -1.35 -4.73
N GLY A 560 -10.25 -1.01 -5.62
CA GLY A 560 -9.19 -0.02 -5.36
C GLY A 560 -7.98 -0.61 -4.62
N ASN A 561 -7.31 0.19 -3.79
CA ASN A 561 -6.17 -0.27 -2.98
C ASN A 561 -6.65 -0.98 -1.68
N ASN A 562 -5.77 -1.65 -0.95
CA ASN A 562 -6.08 -2.36 0.30
C ASN A 562 -5.00 -2.18 1.37
N GLN A 563 -5.38 -2.39 2.63
CA GLN A 563 -4.47 -2.65 3.75
C GLN A 563 -5.07 -3.77 4.62
N GLU A 564 -4.26 -4.77 4.94
CA GLU A 564 -4.60 -5.84 5.87
C GLU A 564 -4.16 -5.46 7.30
N SER A 565 -2.85 -5.56 7.54
CA SER A 565 -2.20 -5.44 8.85
C SER A 565 -1.97 -3.98 9.28
N SER A 566 -3.03 -3.31 9.73
CA SER A 566 -2.93 -1.90 10.18
C SER A 566 -2.02 -1.71 11.41
N SER A 567 -1.87 -2.76 12.22
CA SER A 567 -0.90 -2.81 13.32
C SER A 567 0.55 -2.87 12.84
N GLU A 568 0.87 -3.46 11.68
CA GLU A 568 2.23 -3.37 11.12
C GLU A 568 2.54 -1.97 10.57
N GLY A 569 1.53 -1.21 10.10
CA GLY A 569 1.63 0.23 9.84
C GLY A 569 1.95 1.04 11.12
N LEU A 570 1.19 0.82 12.20
CA LEU A 570 1.49 1.47 13.50
C LEU A 570 2.82 1.01 14.11
N ASN A 571 3.28 -0.21 13.84
CA ASN A 571 4.61 -0.67 14.21
C ASN A 571 5.70 0.13 13.49
N PHE A 572 5.54 0.38 12.17
CA PHE A 572 6.42 1.28 11.42
C PHE A 572 6.38 2.71 11.98
N ALA A 573 5.19 3.29 12.16
CA ALA A 573 5.04 4.65 12.66
C ALA A 573 5.65 4.81 14.06
N GLY A 574 5.41 3.85 14.97
CA GLY A 574 6.01 3.79 16.30
C GLY A 574 7.54 3.57 16.26
N ALA A 575 8.06 2.83 15.28
CA ALA A 575 9.49 2.68 15.07
C ALA A 575 10.17 4.01 14.71
N LEU A 576 9.53 4.87 13.90
CA LEU A 576 10.00 6.23 13.63
C LEU A 576 10.08 7.07 14.92
N ILE A 577 9.09 6.96 15.81
CA ILE A 577 9.09 7.68 17.11
C ILE A 577 10.30 7.25 17.95
N GLN A 578 10.52 5.94 18.08
CA GLN A 578 11.64 5.40 18.86
C GLN A 578 13.01 5.72 18.21
N TRP A 579 13.15 5.60 16.90
CA TRP A 579 14.38 5.95 16.17
C TRP A 579 14.71 7.45 16.30
N GLY A 580 13.70 8.31 16.14
CA GLY A 580 13.85 9.76 16.27
C GLY A 580 14.24 10.21 17.69
N GLU A 581 13.68 9.59 18.73
CA GLU A 581 14.12 9.83 20.12
C GLU A 581 15.52 9.24 20.41
N ALA A 582 15.85 8.06 19.91
CA ALA A 582 17.18 7.44 20.09
C ALA A 582 18.31 8.24 19.41
N THR A 583 18.03 8.80 18.23
CA THR A 583 19.01 9.60 17.44
C THR A 583 18.96 11.10 17.73
N GLY A 584 17.92 11.59 18.41
CA GLY A 584 17.66 13.02 18.59
C GLY A 584 17.05 13.72 17.36
N ASN A 585 16.62 12.96 16.35
CA ASN A 585 16.02 13.48 15.13
C ASN A 585 14.51 13.73 15.30
N LYS A 586 14.15 14.92 15.79
CA LYS A 586 12.75 15.34 15.94
C LYS A 586 11.93 15.29 14.65
N ALA A 587 12.54 15.43 13.46
CA ALA A 587 11.80 15.42 12.20
C ALA A 587 11.29 14.00 11.84
N VAL A 588 12.11 12.96 12.08
CA VAL A 588 11.63 11.55 11.98
C VAL A 588 10.53 11.32 13.01
N ARG A 589 10.80 11.69 14.26
CA ARG A 589 9.89 11.45 15.38
C ARG A 589 8.51 12.08 15.13
N ASP A 590 8.48 13.35 14.74
CA ASP A 590 7.23 14.10 14.56
C ASP A 590 6.46 13.62 13.33
N ALA A 591 7.16 13.07 12.32
CA ALA A 591 6.52 12.33 11.23
C ALA A 591 5.88 11.03 11.72
N GLY A 592 6.61 10.23 12.51
CA GLY A 592 6.07 9.02 13.15
C GLY A 592 4.86 9.30 14.04
N ILE A 593 4.90 10.35 14.86
CA ILE A 593 3.76 10.79 15.69
C ILE A 593 2.57 11.25 14.83
N TYR A 594 2.81 11.97 13.73
CA TYR A 594 1.76 12.38 12.80
C TYR A 594 1.05 11.19 12.15
N ILE A 595 1.81 10.25 11.57
CA ILE A 595 1.29 9.03 10.94
C ILE A 595 0.52 8.23 12.00
N TYR A 596 1.20 7.83 13.08
CA TYR A 596 0.64 7.02 14.16
C TYR A 596 -0.69 7.57 14.71
N THR A 597 -0.75 8.88 14.99
CA THR A 597 -1.94 9.50 15.60
C THR A 597 -3.11 9.65 14.61
N THR A 598 -2.81 9.81 13.33
CA THR A 598 -3.85 9.92 12.29
C THR A 598 -4.39 8.52 11.96
N GLU A 599 -3.48 7.55 11.83
CA GLU A 599 -3.82 6.17 11.51
C GLU A 599 -4.50 5.43 12.65
N SER A 600 -4.13 5.67 13.92
CA SER A 600 -4.90 5.12 15.05
C SER A 600 -6.37 5.54 15.02
N ALA A 601 -6.66 6.79 14.62
CA ALA A 601 -8.04 7.27 14.49
C ALA A 601 -8.76 6.67 13.27
N ALA A 602 -8.05 6.42 12.16
CA ALA A 602 -8.59 5.70 11.02
C ALA A 602 -8.87 4.21 11.34
N ILE A 603 -8.02 3.58 12.16
CA ILE A 603 -8.20 2.19 12.61
C ILE A 603 -9.46 2.06 13.50
N ASP A 604 -9.63 2.95 14.47
CA ASP A 604 -10.79 2.98 15.37
C ASP A 604 -12.13 3.12 14.61
N ASP A 605 -12.14 3.88 13.50
CA ASP A 605 -13.31 4.09 12.64
C ASP A 605 -13.52 2.97 11.60
N TYR A 606 -12.47 2.43 10.98
CA TYR A 606 -12.58 1.62 9.75
C TYR A 606 -12.22 0.13 9.91
N TRP A 607 -11.37 -0.21 10.88
CA TRP A 607 -11.04 -1.60 11.19
C TRP A 607 -11.88 -2.14 12.35
N PHE A 608 -12.17 -1.28 13.33
CA PHE A 608 -12.83 -1.66 14.58
C PHE A 608 -14.25 -1.11 14.72
N ASP A 609 -14.64 -0.09 13.93
CA ASP A 609 -15.98 0.53 13.96
C ASP A 609 -16.48 0.78 15.41
N THR A 610 -15.59 1.33 16.25
CA THR A 610 -15.78 1.39 17.71
C THR A 610 -17.02 2.20 18.11
N ASP A 611 -17.45 3.14 17.26
CA ASP A 611 -18.64 3.96 17.43
C ASP A 611 -19.90 3.44 16.72
N GLN A 612 -19.76 2.35 15.93
CA GLN A 612 -20.81 1.69 15.13
C GLN A 612 -21.46 2.61 14.07
N GLN A 613 -20.66 3.47 13.43
CA GLN A 613 -21.09 4.39 12.36
C GLN A 613 -20.55 4.04 10.96
N THR A 614 -19.57 3.14 10.85
CA THR A 614 -18.93 2.77 9.57
C THR A 614 -19.53 1.52 8.94
N PHE A 615 -19.66 0.40 9.68
CA PHE A 615 -20.03 -0.87 9.05
C PHE A 615 -21.54 -0.93 8.71
N PRO A 616 -21.91 -1.50 7.55
CA PRO A 616 -23.30 -1.79 7.25
C PRO A 616 -23.91 -2.70 8.33
N LYS A 617 -25.04 -2.31 8.93
CA LYS A 617 -25.66 -3.07 10.05
C LYS A 617 -25.99 -4.54 9.74
N SER A 618 -26.06 -4.90 8.45
CA SER A 618 -26.29 -6.26 7.96
C SER A 618 -24.99 -7.07 7.71
N PHE A 619 -23.81 -6.48 7.90
CA PHE A 619 -22.51 -7.15 7.73
C PHE A 619 -22.27 -8.21 8.80
N GLY A 620 -22.64 -7.92 10.05
CA GLY A 620 -22.69 -8.90 11.15
C GLY A 620 -21.40 -9.09 11.94
N HIS A 621 -20.30 -8.48 11.52
CA HIS A 621 -19.05 -8.38 12.29
C HIS A 621 -18.87 -6.99 12.88
N ASN A 622 -18.09 -6.92 13.96
CA ASN A 622 -17.68 -5.70 14.67
C ASN A 622 -16.20 -5.38 14.48
N THR A 623 -15.53 -6.04 13.53
CA THR A 623 -14.12 -5.85 13.18
C THR A 623 -13.92 -6.35 11.75
N VAL A 624 -12.83 -5.95 11.09
CA VAL A 624 -12.39 -6.51 9.80
C VAL A 624 -10.91 -6.89 9.85
N GLY A 625 -10.52 -7.82 8.98
CA GLY A 625 -9.11 -8.17 8.77
C GLY A 625 -8.45 -7.27 7.71
N MET A 626 -9.22 -6.75 6.76
CA MET A 626 -8.73 -5.88 5.67
C MET A 626 -9.69 -4.74 5.39
N VAL A 627 -9.13 -3.59 5.01
CA VAL A 627 -9.88 -2.44 4.49
C VAL A 627 -9.49 -2.20 3.03
N TRP A 628 -10.50 -2.01 2.18
CA TRP A 628 -10.37 -1.81 0.73
C TRP A 628 -10.81 -0.40 0.33
N GLY A 629 -10.39 0.07 -0.83
CA GLY A 629 -10.80 1.37 -1.39
C GLY A 629 -12.31 1.59 -1.33
N ASP A 630 -13.13 0.63 -1.75
CA ASP A 630 -14.60 0.74 -1.72
C ASP A 630 -15.31 -0.05 -0.61
N GLY A 631 -14.58 -0.61 0.36
CA GLY A 631 -15.16 -1.60 1.27
C GLY A 631 -14.25 -2.05 2.41
N ALA A 632 -14.62 -3.18 3.02
CA ALA A 632 -13.79 -3.89 3.98
C ALA A 632 -14.20 -5.37 4.09
N ALA A 633 -13.28 -6.21 4.59
CA ALA A 633 -13.40 -7.66 4.59
C ALA A 633 -13.04 -8.28 5.95
N TYR A 634 -13.92 -9.12 6.50
CA TYR A 634 -13.59 -10.07 7.56
C TYR A 634 -12.90 -11.29 6.92
N ALA A 635 -11.66 -11.08 6.46
CA ALA A 635 -10.84 -12.04 5.73
C ALA A 635 -9.35 -11.73 5.96
N THR A 636 -8.45 -12.65 5.56
CA THR A 636 -7.02 -12.35 5.33
C THR A 636 -6.53 -12.97 4.02
N TRP A 637 -5.38 -12.52 3.52
CA TRP A 637 -4.71 -13.06 2.34
C TRP A 637 -4.31 -14.54 2.44
N PHE A 638 -4.24 -15.10 3.65
CA PHE A 638 -3.70 -16.44 3.91
C PHE A 638 -4.62 -17.34 4.75
N SER A 639 -5.70 -16.82 5.37
CA SER A 639 -6.55 -17.60 6.26
C SER A 639 -8.02 -17.16 6.30
N SER A 640 -8.81 -18.03 6.91
CA SER A 640 -10.24 -17.87 7.19
C SER A 640 -10.58 -18.12 8.67
N THR A 641 -9.59 -18.32 9.54
CA THR A 641 -9.86 -18.55 10.97
C THR A 641 -10.14 -17.23 11.70
N PRO A 642 -11.11 -17.18 12.63
CA PRO A 642 -11.37 -15.97 13.40
C PRO A 642 -10.16 -15.50 14.22
N GLU A 643 -9.31 -16.41 14.71
CA GLU A 643 -8.06 -16.06 15.40
C GLU A 643 -7.14 -15.23 14.50
N GLU A 644 -6.92 -15.65 13.26
CA GLU A 644 -5.98 -14.99 12.34
C GLU A 644 -6.59 -13.72 11.71
N ILE A 645 -7.89 -13.73 11.37
CA ILE A 645 -8.60 -12.53 10.84
C ILE A 645 -8.64 -11.40 11.86
N THR A 646 -8.79 -11.73 13.15
CA THR A 646 -8.82 -10.71 14.20
C THR A 646 -7.39 -10.33 14.62
N GLY A 647 -6.51 -11.33 14.81
CA GLY A 647 -5.15 -11.14 15.30
C GLY A 647 -4.20 -10.39 14.35
N ILE A 648 -4.46 -10.40 13.03
CA ILE A 648 -3.61 -9.69 12.05
C ILE A 648 -3.60 -8.16 12.27
N ASN A 649 -4.66 -7.60 12.85
CA ASN A 649 -4.74 -6.17 13.22
C ASN A 649 -4.35 -5.88 14.67
N HIS A 650 -3.78 -6.88 15.36
CA HIS A 650 -3.20 -6.73 16.70
C HIS A 650 -1.67 -6.90 16.67
N LEU A 651 -1.17 -7.83 15.85
CA LEU A 651 0.25 -8.17 15.79
C LEU A 651 1.07 -7.16 14.94
N PRO A 652 2.37 -6.96 15.22
CA PRO A 652 3.11 -7.48 16.37
C PRO A 652 2.73 -6.70 17.64
N ILE A 653 2.35 -7.37 18.72
CA ILE A 653 2.01 -6.64 19.95
C ILE A 653 3.30 -6.13 20.59
N THR A 654 3.35 -4.84 20.91
CA THR A 654 4.51 -4.19 21.52
C THR A 654 4.06 -2.98 22.33
N GLY A 655 4.97 -2.30 23.04
CA GLY A 655 4.66 -1.00 23.66
C GLY A 655 4.22 0.12 22.69
N ASN A 656 4.35 -0.07 21.36
CA ASN A 656 3.72 0.79 20.35
C ASN A 656 2.22 0.51 20.16
N HIS A 657 1.67 -0.60 20.67
CA HIS A 657 0.31 -1.06 20.37
C HIS A 657 -0.70 -0.77 21.49
N LEU A 658 -0.35 0.15 22.40
CA LEU A 658 -1.23 0.56 23.50
C LEU A 658 -2.52 1.27 23.01
N TYR A 659 -2.57 1.74 21.76
CA TYR A 659 -3.79 2.29 21.16
C TYR A 659 -4.92 1.25 21.07
N LEU A 660 -4.59 -0.03 20.87
CA LEU A 660 -5.57 -1.13 20.89
C LEU A 660 -6.36 -1.21 22.20
N GLY A 661 -5.82 -0.66 23.29
CA GLY A 661 -6.46 -0.57 24.61
C GLY A 661 -7.19 0.76 24.88
N ALA A 662 -7.43 1.60 23.88
CA ALA A 662 -8.11 2.88 24.05
C ALA A 662 -9.57 2.74 24.51
N ASP A 663 -10.28 1.70 24.05
CA ASP A 663 -11.55 1.23 24.60
C ASP A 663 -11.41 -0.22 25.15
N PRO A 664 -11.16 -0.37 26.46
CA PRO A 664 -11.11 -1.67 27.13
C PRO A 664 -12.40 -2.51 27.03
N ALA A 665 -13.56 -1.88 26.84
CA ALA A 665 -14.83 -2.59 26.70
C ALA A 665 -14.99 -3.16 25.28
N TYR A 666 -14.56 -2.42 24.26
CA TYR A 666 -14.44 -2.93 22.89
C TYR A 666 -13.47 -4.12 22.83
N VAL A 667 -12.29 -4.04 23.46
CA VAL A 667 -11.31 -5.16 23.52
C VAL A 667 -11.95 -6.46 24.02
N VAL A 668 -12.68 -6.40 25.13
CA VAL A 668 -13.35 -7.58 25.70
C VAL A 668 -14.47 -8.07 24.78
N ALA A 669 -15.27 -7.17 24.20
CA ALA A 669 -16.37 -7.54 23.29
C ALA A 669 -15.86 -8.17 21.97
N ASN A 670 -14.76 -7.65 21.41
CA ASN A 670 -14.09 -8.17 20.23
C ASN A 670 -13.53 -9.58 20.50
N TYR A 671 -12.80 -9.76 21.61
CA TYR A 671 -12.30 -11.06 22.03
C TYR A 671 -13.43 -12.08 22.28
N ASP A 672 -14.52 -11.68 22.94
CA ASP A 672 -15.68 -12.55 23.20
C ASP A 672 -16.43 -12.94 21.91
N GLN A 673 -16.52 -12.02 20.94
CA GLN A 673 -17.06 -12.33 19.61
C GLN A 673 -16.14 -13.30 18.85
N MET A 674 -14.81 -13.15 18.94
CA MET A 674 -13.86 -14.11 18.37
C MET A 674 -14.01 -15.51 19.00
N GLU A 675 -14.03 -15.67 20.34
CA GLU A 675 -14.27 -16.97 20.99
C GLU A 675 -15.63 -17.59 20.55
N LYS A 676 -16.65 -16.75 20.36
CA LYS A 676 -17.98 -17.16 19.89
C LYS A 676 -18.00 -17.61 18.42
N LEU A 677 -17.24 -16.96 17.54
CA LEU A 677 -17.11 -17.36 16.12
C LEU A 677 -16.35 -18.69 15.97
N ILE A 678 -15.35 -18.93 16.82
CA ILE A 678 -14.60 -20.21 16.92
C ILE A 678 -15.48 -21.31 17.53
N GLY A 679 -16.40 -20.95 18.43
CA GLY A 679 -17.19 -21.87 19.23
C GLY A 679 -16.44 -22.41 20.45
N GLY A 680 -15.39 -21.71 20.90
CA GLY A 680 -14.51 -22.13 21.97
C GLY A 680 -13.31 -21.19 22.17
N PRO A 681 -12.35 -21.56 23.04
CA PRO A 681 -11.12 -20.79 23.19
C PRO A 681 -10.24 -20.86 21.94
N PRO A 682 -9.42 -19.82 21.66
CA PRO A 682 -8.54 -19.80 20.49
C PRO A 682 -7.55 -20.97 20.49
N THR A 683 -7.31 -21.52 19.31
CA THR A 683 -6.41 -22.66 19.06
C THR A 683 -5.18 -22.28 18.24
N LYS A 684 -5.25 -21.16 17.51
CA LYS A 684 -4.13 -20.47 16.87
C LYS A 684 -3.83 -19.13 17.55
N TRP A 685 -2.63 -18.60 17.36
CA TRP A 685 -2.18 -17.27 17.82
C TRP A 685 -2.69 -16.92 19.22
N GLN A 686 -2.50 -17.88 20.12
CA GLN A 686 -3.15 -17.92 21.42
C GLN A 686 -2.56 -16.84 22.33
N ASP A 687 -1.25 -16.60 22.20
CA ASP A 687 -0.54 -15.42 22.70
C ASP A 687 -1.16 -14.12 22.21
N ILE A 688 -1.20 -13.87 20.90
CA ILE A 688 -1.73 -12.60 20.33
C ILE A 688 -3.15 -12.32 20.85
N ALA A 689 -4.00 -13.34 20.91
CA ALA A 689 -5.37 -13.22 21.41
C ALA A 689 -5.43 -12.92 22.93
N TRP A 690 -4.52 -13.46 23.75
CA TRP A 690 -4.45 -13.17 25.19
C TRP A 690 -3.74 -11.85 25.49
N GLU A 691 -2.74 -11.46 24.70
CA GLU A 691 -2.04 -10.18 24.79
C GLU A 691 -2.97 -9.02 24.46
N TYR A 692 -3.77 -9.16 23.39
CA TYR A 692 -4.85 -8.21 23.08
C TYR A 692 -5.87 -8.15 24.22
N LEU A 693 -6.39 -9.30 24.67
CA LEU A 693 -7.32 -9.36 25.80
C LEU A 693 -6.74 -8.68 27.06
N ALA A 694 -5.42 -8.73 27.29
CA ALA A 694 -4.81 -8.14 28.46
C ALA A 694 -4.93 -6.61 28.54
N LEU A 695 -5.15 -5.93 27.41
CA LEU A 695 -5.46 -4.49 27.37
C LEU A 695 -6.85 -4.16 27.93
N GLY A 696 -7.79 -5.11 27.87
CA GLY A 696 -9.14 -4.99 28.42
C GLY A 696 -9.32 -5.66 29.79
N ASP A 697 -8.84 -6.90 29.93
CA ASP A 697 -8.93 -7.75 31.13
C ASP A 697 -7.65 -8.60 31.29
N GLY A 698 -6.56 -7.94 31.71
CA GLY A 698 -5.29 -8.58 32.09
C GLY A 698 -5.44 -9.81 33.01
N PRO A 699 -6.23 -9.75 34.10
CA PRO A 699 -6.49 -10.91 34.96
C PRO A 699 -7.07 -12.13 34.22
N ARG A 700 -8.03 -11.94 33.29
CA ARG A 700 -8.60 -13.04 32.48
C ARG A 700 -7.57 -13.58 31.48
N ALA A 701 -6.80 -12.72 30.82
CA ALA A 701 -5.70 -13.13 29.94
C ALA A 701 -4.65 -13.97 30.68
N LEU A 702 -4.20 -13.52 31.85
CA LEU A 702 -3.21 -14.21 32.67
C LEU A 702 -3.70 -15.59 33.16
N ALA A 703 -5.00 -15.69 33.49
CA ALA A 703 -5.61 -16.96 33.85
C ALA A 703 -5.64 -17.95 32.66
N LYS A 704 -5.94 -17.47 31.44
CA LYS A 704 -5.92 -18.30 30.21
C LYS A 704 -4.49 -18.76 29.87
N PHE A 705 -3.51 -17.86 29.90
CA PHE A 705 -2.09 -18.19 29.69
C PHE A 705 -1.62 -19.28 30.68
N ARG A 706 -1.84 -19.07 31.98
CA ARG A 706 -1.41 -20.03 33.02
C ARG A 706 -2.16 -21.37 32.95
N ALA A 707 -3.37 -21.41 32.36
CA ALA A 707 -4.12 -22.64 32.14
C ALA A 707 -3.63 -23.47 30.94
N ASN A 708 -2.95 -22.85 29.97
CA ASN A 708 -2.39 -23.52 28.78
C ASN A 708 -0.91 -23.14 28.54
N PRO A 709 0.04 -23.57 29.37
CA PRO A 709 1.48 -23.31 29.14
C PRO A 709 2.05 -24.04 27.90
N GLY A 710 1.29 -24.97 27.32
CA GLY A 710 1.67 -25.81 26.18
C GLY A 710 1.44 -25.19 24.80
N PHE A 711 0.88 -23.97 24.72
CA PHE A 711 0.61 -23.30 23.44
C PHE A 711 1.86 -23.12 22.56
N THR A 712 1.66 -22.99 21.25
CA THR A 712 2.69 -22.60 20.28
C THR A 712 2.55 -21.10 20.06
N SER A 713 3.67 -20.35 20.15
CA SER A 713 3.64 -18.92 19.87
C SER A 713 3.48 -18.63 18.37
N GLU A 714 2.94 -17.46 18.05
CA GLU A 714 3.08 -16.86 16.72
C GLU A 714 4.57 -16.67 16.39
N GLU A 715 4.93 -16.74 15.10
CA GLU A 715 6.32 -16.86 14.67
C GLU A 715 7.20 -15.62 14.93
N GLY A 716 6.59 -14.43 15.07
CA GLY A 716 7.24 -13.21 15.56
C GLY A 716 7.24 -13.08 17.09
N GLU A 717 6.59 -13.98 17.82
CA GLU A 717 6.40 -13.91 19.26
C GLU A 717 7.30 -14.86 20.09
N SER A 718 7.27 -14.66 21.40
CA SER A 718 7.91 -15.55 22.37
C SER A 718 7.13 -15.59 23.69
N LYS A 719 7.08 -16.77 24.31
CA LYS A 719 6.52 -16.95 25.67
C LYS A 719 7.11 -16.00 26.72
N ALA A 720 8.31 -15.47 26.50
CA ALA A 720 8.91 -14.46 27.36
C ALA A 720 8.20 -13.10 27.25
N HIS A 721 7.94 -12.62 26.02
CA HIS A 721 7.19 -11.38 25.79
C HIS A 721 5.71 -11.55 26.15
N THR A 722 5.04 -12.62 25.69
CA THR A 722 3.64 -12.91 26.07
C THR A 722 3.43 -12.94 27.58
N PHE A 723 4.32 -13.59 28.33
CA PHE A 723 4.22 -13.61 29.79
C PHE A 723 4.45 -12.23 30.41
N HIS A 724 5.50 -11.53 29.97
CA HIS A 724 5.86 -10.18 30.45
C HIS A 724 4.73 -9.18 30.19
N TRP A 725 4.17 -9.15 28.98
CA TRP A 725 3.06 -8.28 28.60
C TRP A 725 1.81 -8.54 29.46
N ILE A 726 1.37 -9.80 29.52
CA ILE A 726 0.12 -10.18 30.19
C ILE A 726 0.21 -10.00 31.71
N ASP A 727 1.30 -10.45 32.37
CA ASP A 727 1.43 -10.35 33.85
C ASP A 727 1.58 -8.88 34.29
N ASN A 728 2.29 -8.05 33.52
CA ASN A 728 2.42 -6.62 33.82
C ASN A 728 1.12 -5.83 33.56
N LEU A 729 0.39 -6.08 32.46
CA LEU A 729 -0.95 -5.47 32.27
C LEU A 729 -1.95 -5.95 33.33
N ALA A 730 -1.92 -7.24 33.70
CA ALA A 730 -2.70 -7.76 34.82
C ALA A 730 -2.36 -7.11 36.16
N ALA A 731 -1.17 -6.51 36.32
CA ALA A 731 -0.77 -5.73 37.48
C ALA A 731 -1.11 -4.21 37.38
N LEU A 732 -0.89 -3.61 36.21
CA LEU A 732 -1.08 -2.19 35.87
C LEU A 732 -2.56 -1.78 35.75
N GLY A 733 -3.38 -2.63 35.15
CA GLY A 733 -4.74 -2.29 34.68
C GLY A 733 -4.75 -1.82 33.22
N THR A 734 -5.82 -1.14 32.83
CA THR A 734 -6.04 -0.68 31.45
C THR A 734 -5.32 0.64 31.20
N VAL A 735 -5.16 1.03 29.93
CA VAL A 735 -4.66 2.38 29.56
C VAL A 735 -5.65 3.46 30.05
N ASP A 736 -5.14 4.61 30.49
CA ASP A 736 -5.92 5.82 30.83
C ASP A 736 -5.62 6.93 29.82
N SER A 737 -6.41 6.96 28.74
CA SER A 737 -6.33 7.98 27.69
C SER A 737 -6.71 9.39 28.18
N GLY A 738 -7.27 9.52 29.38
CA GLY A 738 -7.64 10.80 30.01
C GLY A 738 -6.44 11.63 30.51
N VAL A 739 -5.22 11.09 30.47
CA VAL A 739 -4.00 11.82 30.89
C VAL A 739 -2.90 11.71 29.82
N THR A 740 -2.65 12.82 29.12
CA THR A 740 -1.49 12.95 28.22
C THR A 740 -0.18 13.25 28.95
N ALA A 741 0.95 13.00 28.28
CA ALA A 741 2.30 13.22 28.77
C ALA A 741 3.09 14.21 27.91
N GLY A 742 3.97 14.97 28.56
CA GLY A 742 4.89 15.94 27.95
C GLY A 742 6.11 15.33 27.25
N HIS A 743 6.01 14.07 26.82
CA HIS A 743 7.08 13.26 26.25
C HIS A 743 6.45 12.07 25.51
N PRO A 744 6.94 11.69 24.31
CA PRO A 744 6.27 10.68 23.49
C PRO A 744 6.42 9.25 24.02
N LEU A 745 7.49 8.96 24.75
CA LEU A 745 7.75 7.64 25.35
C LEU A 745 7.19 7.54 26.77
N ALA A 746 5.87 7.71 26.91
CA ALA A 746 5.17 7.68 28.19
C ALA A 746 3.70 7.27 28.01
N ALA A 747 3.15 6.60 29.01
CA ALA A 747 1.74 6.18 29.05
C ALA A 747 1.23 6.22 30.50
N VAL A 748 -0.09 6.21 30.67
CA VAL A 748 -0.74 6.11 31.98
C VAL A 748 -1.65 4.89 31.98
N PHE A 749 -1.61 4.13 33.08
CA PHE A 749 -2.48 2.97 33.32
C PHE A 749 -3.33 3.21 34.56
N THR A 750 -4.52 2.64 34.62
CA THR A 750 -5.45 2.76 35.76
C THR A 750 -6.01 1.42 36.19
N ARG A 751 -6.07 1.20 37.50
CA ARG A 751 -6.71 0.02 38.11
C ARG A 751 -7.48 0.42 39.35
N ASN A 752 -8.76 0.09 39.40
CA ASN A 752 -9.65 0.43 40.51
C ASN A 752 -9.62 1.94 40.86
N GLY A 753 -9.45 2.80 39.85
CA GLY A 753 -9.33 4.26 40.00
C GLY A 753 -7.96 4.77 40.45
N ALA A 754 -6.97 3.90 40.65
CA ALA A 754 -5.60 4.28 41.02
C ALA A 754 -4.67 4.23 39.80
N ARG A 755 -3.98 5.36 39.53
CA ARG A 755 -3.09 5.52 38.36
C ARG A 755 -1.66 5.04 38.59
N THR A 756 -1.07 4.49 37.55
CA THR A 756 0.37 4.29 37.39
C THR A 756 0.85 5.05 36.16
N TYR A 757 1.78 5.99 36.36
CA TYR A 757 2.40 6.78 35.31
C TYR A 757 3.69 6.10 34.89
N VAL A 758 3.84 5.82 33.61
CA VAL A 758 4.98 5.11 33.02
C VAL A 758 5.70 6.04 32.05
N ALA A 759 7.02 6.11 32.15
CA ALA A 759 7.84 6.84 31.20
C ALA A 759 9.18 6.13 30.96
N ALA A 760 9.60 6.10 29.70
CA ALA A 760 10.87 5.55 29.25
C ALA A 760 11.79 6.66 28.75
N ASN A 761 13.08 6.55 29.10
CA ASN A 761 14.13 7.45 28.63
C ASN A 761 15.19 6.63 27.91
N ILE A 762 15.12 6.61 26.58
CA ILE A 762 16.08 5.92 25.73
C ILE A 762 17.32 6.78 25.40
N THR A 763 17.45 7.98 25.99
CA THR A 763 18.56 8.91 25.75
C THR A 763 19.65 8.81 26.82
N ALA A 764 20.85 9.32 26.52
CA ALA A 764 21.99 9.34 27.43
C ALA A 764 21.93 10.38 28.57
N SER A 765 20.83 11.14 28.72
CA SER A 765 20.69 12.18 29.75
C SER A 765 19.40 12.00 30.55
N PRO A 766 19.40 12.21 31.89
CA PRO A 766 18.17 12.10 32.70
C PRO A 766 17.15 13.17 32.31
N LEU A 767 15.87 12.79 32.29
CA LEU A 767 14.75 13.68 31.95
C LEU A 767 13.67 13.67 33.03
N THR A 768 12.71 14.58 32.92
CA THR A 768 11.50 14.59 33.77
C THR A 768 10.27 14.72 32.88
N VAL A 769 9.47 13.66 32.79
CA VAL A 769 8.18 13.70 32.10
C VAL A 769 7.15 14.36 33.02
N ARG A 770 6.40 15.31 32.47
CA ARG A 770 5.25 15.93 33.12
C ARG A 770 3.98 15.38 32.49
N PHE A 771 2.98 15.07 33.30
CA PHE A 771 1.67 14.61 32.84
C PHE A 771 0.67 15.76 32.99
N SER A 772 -0.39 15.71 32.18
CA SER A 772 -1.42 16.76 32.10
C SER A 772 -2.20 16.99 33.40
N ASP A 773 -2.24 16.00 34.31
CA ASP A 773 -2.81 16.14 35.65
C ASP A 773 -1.85 16.77 36.69
N GLY A 774 -0.67 17.22 36.25
CA GLY A 774 0.36 17.82 37.09
C GLY A 774 1.36 16.82 37.68
N THR A 775 1.13 15.51 37.53
CA THR A 775 2.10 14.49 37.94
C THR A 775 3.44 14.68 37.22
N SER A 776 4.55 14.40 37.89
CA SER A 776 5.88 14.41 37.26
C SER A 776 6.68 13.17 37.66
N VAL A 777 7.36 12.57 36.67
CA VAL A 777 8.18 11.36 36.80
C VAL A 777 9.61 11.71 36.37
N ALA A 778 10.58 11.55 37.27
CA ALA A 778 12.00 11.64 36.92
C ALA A 778 12.46 10.31 36.34
N VAL A 779 13.08 10.34 35.16
CA VAL A 779 13.48 9.15 34.40
C VAL A 779 14.98 9.22 34.11
N PRO A 780 15.83 8.45 34.80
CA PRO A 780 17.27 8.42 34.53
C PRO A 780 17.57 7.94 33.10
N ALA A 781 18.77 8.24 32.60
CA ALA A 781 19.22 7.78 31.29
C ALA A 781 19.12 6.25 31.16
N GLY A 782 18.63 5.77 30.02
CA GLY A 782 18.47 4.34 29.71
C GLY A 782 17.44 3.56 30.55
N LYS A 783 16.60 4.24 31.34
CA LYS A 783 15.63 3.61 32.25
C LYS A 783 14.19 3.71 31.74
N THR A 784 13.38 2.74 32.14
CA THR A 784 11.92 2.89 32.26
C THR A 784 11.57 3.05 33.74
N VAL A 785 10.58 3.88 34.03
CA VAL A 785 10.10 4.17 35.39
C VAL A 785 8.58 4.11 35.42
N ALA A 786 8.03 3.34 36.37
CA ALA A 786 6.63 3.37 36.77
C ALA A 786 6.51 4.04 38.15
N LYS A 787 5.51 4.91 38.32
CA LYS A 787 5.25 5.65 39.57
C LYS A 787 3.75 5.72 39.84
N GLY A 788 3.33 5.64 41.10
CA GLY A 788 1.93 5.73 41.50
C GLY A 788 1.46 4.44 42.16
N ALA A 789 0.31 3.91 41.74
CA ALA A 789 -0.27 2.67 42.27
C ALA A 789 0.68 1.47 42.17
N ARG A 790 1.47 1.40 41.09
CA ARG A 790 2.71 0.61 41.01
C ARG A 790 3.91 1.54 41.00
N THR A 791 5.02 1.10 41.59
CA THR A 791 6.30 1.82 41.54
C THR A 791 7.40 0.83 41.20
N TRP A 792 8.17 1.14 40.15
CA TRP A 792 9.22 0.27 39.63
C TRP A 792 10.21 1.10 38.78
N SER A 793 11.47 0.65 38.67
CA SER A 793 12.41 1.18 37.68
C SER A 793 13.46 0.14 37.30
N GLY A 794 13.71 0.00 36.00
CA GLY A 794 14.64 -0.97 35.42
C GLY A 794 15.18 -0.51 34.06
N GLY A 795 15.92 -1.40 33.40
CA GLY A 795 16.78 -1.07 32.26
C GLY A 795 18.19 -0.70 32.69
N SER A 796 19.18 -0.76 31.80
CA SER A 796 20.58 -0.40 32.08
C SER A 796 21.35 0.14 30.88
N ALA A 797 20.64 0.48 29.80
CA ALA A 797 21.23 1.03 28.59
C ALA A 797 22.02 2.33 28.84
N THR A 798 23.04 2.57 28.02
CA THR A 798 23.85 3.80 28.05
C THR A 798 23.11 5.02 27.51
N GLY A 799 22.09 4.78 26.68
CA GLY A 799 21.24 5.79 26.05
C GLY A 799 21.75 6.20 24.67
N GLY A 800 20.80 6.51 23.80
CA GLY A 800 21.02 6.98 22.44
C GLY A 800 21.75 8.33 22.35
N LEU A 801 22.06 8.74 21.12
CA LEU A 801 22.87 9.92 20.78
C LEU A 801 22.38 11.23 21.42
N GLY A 802 21.06 11.32 21.66
CA GLY A 802 20.42 12.41 22.38
C GLY A 802 20.38 13.74 21.61
N VAL A 803 19.53 14.66 22.08
CA VAL A 803 19.28 15.95 21.44
C VAL A 803 20.42 16.94 21.72
N GLY A 804 21.64 16.66 21.21
CA GLY A 804 22.79 17.54 21.42
C GLY A 804 24.18 17.08 20.92
N SER A 805 24.35 15.86 20.41
CA SER A 805 25.68 15.30 20.08
C SER A 805 25.82 14.84 18.61
N GLY A 806 25.57 15.74 17.66
CA GLY A 806 25.75 15.48 16.22
C GLY A 806 25.71 16.77 15.39
N SER A 807 26.69 16.99 14.54
CA SER A 807 26.91 18.28 13.88
C SER A 807 26.08 18.50 12.60
N GLY A 808 25.39 19.64 12.54
CA GLY A 808 25.27 20.44 11.32
C GLY A 808 24.24 20.00 10.27
N GLY A 809 22.97 20.33 10.49
CA GLY A 809 21.91 20.13 9.50
C GLY A 809 20.56 20.77 9.85
N SER A 810 20.51 21.71 10.79
CA SER A 810 19.27 22.32 11.27
C SER A 810 18.74 23.39 10.29
N THR A 811 18.13 22.96 9.19
CA THR A 811 17.23 23.82 8.43
C THR A 811 15.92 23.94 9.23
N PRO A 812 15.42 25.15 9.57
CA PRO A 812 14.12 25.30 10.21
C PRO A 812 12.99 24.75 9.32
N PRO A 813 11.87 24.28 9.89
CA PRO A 813 10.72 23.88 9.08
C PRO A 813 10.27 25.06 8.20
N PRO A 814 10.06 24.86 6.88
CA PRO A 814 9.71 25.95 5.99
C PRO A 814 8.26 26.38 6.20
N THR A 815 8.06 27.46 6.96
CA THR A 815 6.86 28.31 6.87
C THR A 815 6.89 29.09 5.56
N THR A 816 6.64 28.41 4.45
CA THR A 816 6.46 29.03 3.14
C THR A 816 5.01 29.51 2.96
N ALA A 817 4.81 30.82 3.01
CA ALA A 817 3.62 31.44 2.42
C ALA A 817 3.59 31.17 0.89
N PRO A 818 2.41 31.12 0.24
CA PRO A 818 2.31 30.76 -1.18
C PRO A 818 3.01 31.80 -2.08
N PRO A 819 3.88 31.38 -3.03
CA PRO A 819 4.54 32.31 -3.95
C PRO A 819 3.64 32.69 -5.12
N THR A 820 3.54 33.99 -5.42
CA THR A 820 2.85 34.53 -6.59
C THR A 820 3.84 34.94 -7.69
N THR A 821 3.96 34.14 -8.76
CA THR A 821 4.63 34.55 -10.01
C THR A 821 3.93 33.95 -11.24
N ALA A 822 3.86 34.72 -12.33
CA ALA A 822 3.12 34.38 -13.55
C ALA A 822 3.92 33.47 -14.51
N PRO A 823 3.24 32.64 -15.34
CA PRO A 823 3.91 31.72 -16.26
C PRO A 823 4.48 32.41 -17.52
N PRO A 824 5.62 31.93 -18.06
CA PRO A 824 6.20 32.46 -19.30
C PRO A 824 5.50 31.93 -20.56
N THR A 825 5.44 32.75 -21.61
CA THR A 825 4.87 32.40 -22.91
C THR A 825 5.94 32.15 -23.97
N THR A 826 5.93 30.97 -24.59
CA THR A 826 6.64 30.69 -25.85
C THR A 826 5.70 29.99 -26.84
N ALA A 827 5.78 30.39 -28.12
CA ALA A 827 4.89 29.89 -29.17
C ALA A 827 5.48 28.64 -29.88
N PRO A 828 4.65 27.66 -30.27
CA PRO A 828 5.11 26.47 -30.99
C PRO A 828 5.32 26.73 -32.50
N PRO A 829 6.24 26.00 -33.16
CA PRO A 829 6.50 26.13 -34.59
C PRO A 829 5.46 25.40 -35.46
N THR A 830 5.25 25.91 -36.68
CA THR A 830 4.31 25.36 -37.66
C THR A 830 4.99 24.51 -38.74
N THR A 831 4.50 23.28 -38.95
CA THR A 831 4.74 22.49 -40.16
C THR A 831 3.43 21.87 -40.65
N ALA A 832 3.24 21.82 -41.97
CA ALA A 832 1.99 21.38 -42.59
C ALA A 832 1.95 19.86 -42.86
N PRO A 833 0.76 19.21 -42.81
CA PRO A 833 0.62 17.78 -43.03
C PRO A 833 0.53 17.39 -44.52
N PRO A 834 0.93 16.16 -44.90
CA PRO A 834 0.71 15.63 -46.24
C PRO A 834 -0.73 15.10 -46.41
N THR A 835 -1.27 15.23 -47.63
CA THR A 835 -2.60 14.75 -48.02
C THR A 835 -2.54 13.40 -48.74
N THR A 836 -3.38 12.43 -48.34
CA THR A 836 -3.74 11.24 -49.15
C THR A 836 -5.24 10.95 -49.09
N ALA A 837 -5.80 10.45 -50.19
CA ALA A 837 -7.24 10.27 -50.41
C ALA A 837 -7.73 8.84 -50.06
N PRO A 838 -9.04 8.63 -49.84
CA PRO A 838 -9.57 7.40 -49.22
C PRO A 838 -10.01 6.32 -50.22
N PRO A 839 -10.07 5.04 -49.80
CA PRO A 839 -10.84 4.00 -50.48
C PRO A 839 -12.24 3.83 -49.85
N THR A 840 -13.26 3.75 -50.70
CA THR A 840 -14.66 3.46 -50.34
C THR A 840 -15.04 2.02 -50.67
N THR A 841 -15.71 1.30 -49.76
CA THR A 841 -16.52 0.10 -50.06
C THR A 841 -17.73 -0.01 -49.13
N ALA A 842 -18.81 -0.62 -49.64
CA ALA A 842 -20.16 -0.60 -49.06
C ALA A 842 -20.51 -1.89 -48.27
N PRO A 843 -21.59 -1.91 -47.47
CA PRO A 843 -21.83 -2.95 -46.46
C PRO A 843 -22.74 -4.11 -46.95
N PRO A 844 -22.69 -5.28 -46.28
CA PRO A 844 -23.72 -6.31 -46.38
C PRO A 844 -24.73 -6.26 -45.21
N THR A 845 -26.01 -6.40 -45.52
CA THR A 845 -27.11 -6.62 -44.57
C THR A 845 -27.66 -8.03 -44.69
N THR A 846 -27.97 -8.69 -43.58
CA THR A 846 -28.82 -9.90 -43.53
C THR A 846 -29.62 -9.98 -42.23
N ALA A 847 -30.78 -10.64 -42.31
CA ALA A 847 -31.86 -10.63 -41.31
C ALA A 847 -31.76 -11.78 -40.27
N PRO A 848 -32.53 -11.74 -39.16
CA PRO A 848 -32.31 -12.61 -38.00
C PRO A 848 -33.13 -13.92 -38.04
N PRO A 849 -32.68 -14.99 -37.37
CA PRO A 849 -33.50 -16.15 -37.02
C PRO A 849 -33.91 -16.16 -35.53
N THR A 850 -35.19 -16.44 -35.28
CA THR A 850 -35.75 -16.79 -33.96
C THR A 850 -35.82 -18.31 -33.78
N THR A 851 -35.53 -18.84 -32.59
CA THR A 851 -35.99 -20.18 -32.18
C THR A 851 -36.08 -20.35 -30.65
N ALA A 852 -36.85 -21.37 -30.23
CA ALA A 852 -37.43 -21.55 -28.88
C ALA A 852 -36.49 -22.18 -27.83
N PRO A 853 -36.80 -22.08 -26.51
CA PRO A 853 -35.98 -22.63 -25.43
C PRO A 853 -36.17 -24.16 -25.25
N PRO A 854 -35.11 -24.93 -24.99
CA PRO A 854 -35.21 -26.36 -24.68
C PRO A 854 -35.35 -26.64 -23.18
N THR A 855 -36.19 -27.62 -22.85
CA THR A 855 -36.38 -28.17 -21.51
C THR A 855 -35.27 -29.14 -21.10
N SER A 856 -34.95 -29.18 -19.80
CA SER A 856 -33.91 -30.01 -19.21
C SER A 856 -34.36 -31.46 -18.95
N ALA A 857 -33.53 -32.44 -19.32
CA ALA A 857 -33.57 -33.81 -18.81
C ALA A 857 -32.14 -34.25 -18.42
N PRO A 858 -31.95 -35.01 -17.33
CA PRO A 858 -30.62 -35.33 -16.81
C PRO A 858 -29.96 -36.48 -17.61
N PRO A 859 -28.65 -36.38 -17.96
CA PRO A 859 -27.95 -37.44 -18.67
C PRO A 859 -27.40 -38.51 -17.72
N THR A 860 -27.74 -39.77 -18.00
CA THR A 860 -27.05 -40.94 -17.45
C THR A 860 -25.67 -41.12 -18.08
N SER A 861 -24.69 -41.54 -17.28
CA SER A 861 -23.30 -41.67 -17.68
C SER A 861 -23.01 -42.94 -18.51
N ALA A 862 -22.43 -42.77 -19.70
CA ALA A 862 -21.66 -43.79 -20.40
C ALA A 862 -20.40 -43.13 -21.00
N PRO A 863 -19.21 -43.76 -20.96
CA PRO A 863 -17.97 -43.13 -21.42
C PRO A 863 -17.90 -43.11 -22.97
N PRO A 864 -17.68 -41.94 -23.61
CA PRO A 864 -17.52 -41.87 -25.05
C PRO A 864 -16.09 -42.23 -25.47
N THR A 865 -15.94 -43.26 -26.30
CA THR A 865 -14.72 -43.53 -27.07
C THR A 865 -14.61 -42.56 -28.24
N SER A 866 -13.77 -41.53 -28.12
CA SER A 866 -13.44 -40.62 -29.23
C SER A 866 -12.18 -41.07 -29.97
N ALA A 867 -12.28 -41.22 -31.30
CA ALA A 867 -11.12 -41.39 -32.17
C ALA A 867 -10.20 -40.15 -32.15
N PRO A 868 -8.88 -40.29 -32.36
CA PRO A 868 -7.97 -39.15 -32.35
C PRO A 868 -8.21 -38.23 -33.56
N PRO A 869 -8.11 -36.90 -33.39
CA PRO A 869 -8.22 -35.97 -34.50
C PRO A 869 -7.02 -36.08 -35.45
N THR A 870 -7.27 -35.83 -36.74
CA THR A 870 -6.25 -35.73 -37.78
C THR A 870 -5.26 -34.58 -37.50
N SER A 871 -4.01 -34.76 -37.90
CA SER A 871 -2.92 -33.78 -37.77
C SER A 871 -3.30 -32.42 -38.36
N GLY A 872 -3.64 -31.47 -37.49
CA GLY A 872 -4.01 -30.10 -37.84
C GLY A 872 -2.89 -29.13 -37.47
N GLY A 873 -2.50 -28.27 -38.42
CA GLY A 873 -1.67 -27.12 -38.09
C GLY A 873 -2.39 -26.23 -37.07
N CYS A 874 -1.69 -25.80 -36.02
CA CYS A 874 -2.19 -24.72 -35.20
C CYS A 874 -2.24 -23.44 -36.06
N GLY A 875 -3.33 -22.69 -35.98
CA GLY A 875 -3.54 -21.52 -36.85
C GLY A 875 -2.50 -20.41 -36.65
N SER A 876 -2.62 -19.34 -37.44
CA SER A 876 -1.80 -18.13 -37.29
C SER A 876 -2.69 -16.94 -36.86
N PRO A 877 -2.60 -16.47 -35.61
CA PRO A 877 -1.82 -17.00 -34.48
C PRO A 877 -2.40 -18.32 -33.94
N CYS A 878 -1.58 -19.10 -33.22
CA CYS A 878 -1.96 -20.39 -32.64
C CYS A 878 -2.88 -20.20 -31.42
N ARG A 879 -4.15 -19.86 -31.68
CA ARG A 879 -5.20 -19.66 -30.69
C ARG A 879 -6.09 -20.89 -30.55
N LEU A 880 -6.18 -21.39 -29.33
CA LEU A 880 -7.02 -22.49 -28.88
C LEU A 880 -8.05 -21.96 -27.87
N TYR A 881 -9.22 -22.57 -27.82
CA TYR A 881 -10.28 -22.31 -26.86
C TYR A 881 -10.42 -23.50 -25.93
N LEU A 882 -10.64 -23.25 -24.64
CA LEU A 882 -10.99 -24.28 -23.67
C LEU A 882 -12.39 -24.80 -24.01
N ARG A 883 -12.57 -26.11 -24.09
CA ARG A 883 -13.85 -26.76 -24.46
C ARG A 883 -14.42 -27.59 -23.33
N ALA A 884 -15.74 -27.58 -23.21
CA ALA A 884 -16.46 -28.54 -22.37
C ALA A 884 -16.02 -29.98 -22.71
N GLY A 885 -15.78 -30.78 -21.66
CA GLY A 885 -15.20 -32.12 -21.79
C GLY A 885 -13.66 -32.19 -21.81
N GLY A 886 -12.95 -31.10 -21.49
CA GLY A 886 -11.49 -31.12 -21.29
C GLY A 886 -10.66 -31.06 -22.57
N GLY A 887 -11.21 -30.50 -23.65
CA GLY A 887 -10.49 -30.29 -24.92
C GLY A 887 -9.90 -28.89 -25.06
N LEU A 888 -8.85 -28.76 -25.87
CA LEU A 888 -8.40 -27.49 -26.46
C LEU A 888 -8.61 -27.55 -27.99
N GLY A 889 -9.09 -26.47 -28.62
CA GLY A 889 -9.32 -26.49 -30.08
C GLY A 889 -9.87 -25.17 -30.63
N ALA A 890 -10.54 -25.22 -31.79
CA ALA A 890 -11.24 -24.05 -32.33
C ALA A 890 -12.38 -23.58 -31.39
N SER A 891 -12.93 -22.38 -31.60
CA SER A 891 -14.08 -21.88 -30.85
C SER A 891 -15.28 -22.85 -30.93
N GLY A 892 -16.08 -22.88 -29.86
CA GLY A 892 -17.35 -23.60 -29.76
C GLY A 892 -18.48 -22.70 -29.23
N GLY A 893 -19.64 -23.28 -28.92
CA GLY A 893 -20.71 -22.55 -28.21
C GLY A 893 -20.34 -22.31 -26.75
N ALA A 894 -20.78 -21.18 -26.19
CA ALA A 894 -20.53 -20.80 -24.81
C ALA A 894 -21.01 -21.86 -23.80
N GLY A 895 -20.24 -22.07 -22.74
CA GLY A 895 -20.60 -22.92 -21.60
C GLY A 895 -19.70 -22.64 -20.41
N THR A 896 -19.81 -23.44 -19.36
CA THR A 896 -18.98 -23.34 -18.16
C THR A 896 -18.46 -24.71 -17.71
N VAL A 897 -17.36 -24.71 -16.97
CA VAL A 897 -16.85 -25.87 -16.23
C VAL A 897 -16.53 -25.43 -14.80
N THR A 898 -16.94 -26.22 -13.81
CA THR A 898 -16.63 -25.97 -12.40
C THR A 898 -15.20 -26.39 -12.07
N VAL A 899 -14.42 -25.46 -11.52
CA VAL A 899 -13.15 -25.71 -10.86
C VAL A 899 -13.43 -26.06 -9.39
N PRO A 900 -12.93 -27.18 -8.86
CA PRO A 900 -13.15 -27.55 -7.46
C PRO A 900 -12.59 -26.52 -6.47
N ALA A 901 -13.20 -26.45 -5.28
CA ALA A 901 -12.69 -25.71 -4.15
C ALA A 901 -11.28 -26.16 -3.76
N SER A 902 -10.46 -25.25 -3.23
CA SER A 902 -9.21 -25.64 -2.57
C SER A 902 -9.50 -26.23 -1.17
N THR A 903 -8.58 -27.08 -0.71
CA THR A 903 -8.60 -27.66 0.65
C THR A 903 -7.47 -27.10 1.53
N GLY A 904 -6.95 -25.92 1.19
CA GLY A 904 -5.81 -25.26 1.82
C GLY A 904 -5.18 -24.22 0.87
N ILE A 905 -3.92 -23.88 1.09
CA ILE A 905 -3.14 -23.10 0.10
C ILE A 905 -2.42 -24.10 -0.83
N ALA A 906 -2.79 -24.05 -2.11
CA ALA A 906 -2.24 -24.86 -3.20
C ALA A 906 -1.57 -23.97 -4.27
N ASP A 907 -0.92 -22.89 -3.81
CA ASP A 907 -0.21 -21.97 -4.71
C ASP A 907 0.95 -22.66 -5.43
N ASN A 908 1.08 -22.35 -6.71
CA ASN A 908 2.09 -22.83 -7.65
C ASN A 908 2.09 -24.33 -7.91
N GLN A 909 1.18 -25.11 -7.31
CA GLN A 909 1.07 -26.56 -7.51
C GLN A 909 -0.39 -26.99 -7.77
N PRO A 910 -0.69 -27.52 -8.97
CA PRO A 910 -2.03 -27.99 -9.32
C PRO A 910 -2.58 -29.00 -8.32
N HIS A 911 -3.67 -28.62 -7.67
CA HIS A 911 -4.44 -29.46 -6.76
C HIS A 911 -5.87 -29.62 -7.30
N ASN A 912 -6.29 -30.87 -7.53
CA ASN A 912 -7.56 -31.20 -8.21
C ASN A 912 -7.87 -30.37 -9.50
N PRO A 913 -6.91 -30.15 -10.43
CA PRO A 913 -7.09 -29.24 -11.55
C PRO A 913 -8.10 -29.75 -12.60
N VAL A 914 -8.92 -28.84 -13.11
CA VAL A 914 -9.61 -29.03 -14.38
C VAL A 914 -8.57 -29.01 -15.50
N THR A 915 -8.53 -30.07 -16.30
CA THR A 915 -7.50 -30.27 -17.33
C THR A 915 -8.09 -30.17 -18.73
N PHE A 916 -7.49 -29.34 -19.58
CA PHE A 916 -7.83 -29.19 -21.00
C PHE A 916 -6.64 -29.62 -21.87
N THR A 917 -6.85 -30.47 -22.88
CA THR A 917 -5.76 -31.02 -23.71
C THR A 917 -6.04 -30.93 -25.21
N ALA A 918 -4.98 -30.69 -26.01
CA ALA A 918 -4.94 -30.95 -27.45
C ALA A 918 -3.72 -31.78 -27.81
N THR A 919 -3.83 -32.64 -28.83
CA THR A 919 -2.78 -33.54 -29.34
C THR A 919 -2.69 -33.45 -30.86
N GLY A 920 -1.55 -33.87 -31.45
CA GLY A 920 -1.37 -33.85 -32.90
C GLY A 920 -1.20 -32.45 -33.49
N LEU A 921 -0.91 -31.46 -32.64
CA LEU A 921 -0.71 -30.07 -33.06
C LEU A 921 0.64 -29.91 -33.74
N THR A 922 0.69 -29.10 -34.79
CA THR A 922 1.95 -28.74 -35.46
C THR A 922 1.99 -27.23 -35.68
N GLY A 923 3.12 -26.58 -35.39
CA GLY A 923 3.28 -25.13 -35.51
C GLY A 923 4.72 -24.69 -35.35
N ARG A 924 5.15 -23.76 -36.20
CA ARG A 924 6.49 -23.18 -36.14
C ARG A 924 6.53 -22.11 -35.04
N TRP A 925 7.43 -22.27 -34.06
CA TRP A 925 7.72 -21.19 -33.10
C TRP A 925 8.13 -19.89 -33.81
N THR A 926 7.41 -18.82 -33.49
CA THR A 926 7.58 -17.48 -34.08
C THR A 926 8.27 -16.49 -33.14
N GLY A 927 8.62 -16.92 -31.92
CA GLY A 927 8.97 -16.02 -30.83
C GLY A 927 7.74 -15.45 -30.13
N GLY A 928 7.96 -14.80 -28.98
CA GLY A 928 6.92 -14.34 -28.06
C GLY A 928 6.70 -15.29 -26.88
N ALA A 929 5.72 -14.94 -26.03
CA ALA A 929 5.31 -15.71 -24.86
C ALA A 929 3.93 -16.36 -25.07
N THR A 930 3.59 -17.33 -24.22
CA THR A 930 2.21 -17.81 -24.10
C THR A 930 1.33 -16.71 -23.52
N ALA A 931 0.18 -16.49 -24.14
CA ALA A 931 -0.90 -15.68 -23.61
C ALA A 931 -2.14 -16.56 -23.36
N PHE A 932 -2.96 -16.16 -22.40
CA PHE A 932 -4.30 -16.71 -22.21
C PHE A 932 -5.22 -15.62 -21.70
N ASP A 933 -6.51 -15.90 -21.79
CA ASP A 933 -7.61 -15.11 -21.24
C ASP A 933 -8.65 -16.11 -20.75
N LEU A 934 -8.82 -16.22 -19.43
CA LEU A 934 -9.79 -17.10 -18.79
C LEU A 934 -10.91 -16.24 -18.19
N ALA A 935 -12.12 -16.43 -18.68
CA ALA A 935 -13.31 -15.93 -18.00
C ALA A 935 -13.52 -16.79 -16.73
N VAL A 936 -13.36 -16.18 -15.56
CA VAL A 936 -13.53 -16.82 -14.24
C VAL A 936 -14.65 -16.14 -13.45
N ASP A 937 -15.37 -16.90 -12.64
CA ASP A 937 -16.49 -16.41 -11.82
C ASP A 937 -16.58 -17.27 -10.54
N SER A 938 -16.24 -16.69 -9.39
CA SER A 938 -16.35 -17.36 -8.07
C SER A 938 -17.75 -17.21 -7.44
N GLY A 939 -18.69 -16.55 -8.12
CA GLY A 939 -20.01 -16.26 -7.59
C GLY A 939 -19.90 -15.34 -6.37
N ALA A 940 -20.51 -15.76 -5.26
CA ALA A 940 -20.48 -15.01 -4.00
C ALA A 940 -19.37 -15.50 -3.02
N ALA A 941 -18.37 -16.23 -3.52
CA ALA A 941 -17.37 -16.87 -2.69
C ALA A 941 -16.14 -15.99 -2.42
N VAL A 942 -16.00 -15.57 -1.16
CA VAL A 942 -14.89 -14.75 -0.68
C VAL A 942 -13.59 -15.56 -0.59
N GLY A 943 -12.45 -14.91 -0.90
CA GLY A 943 -11.12 -15.48 -0.72
C GLY A 943 -10.74 -16.58 -1.73
N ASN A 944 -11.45 -16.66 -2.86
CA ASN A 944 -11.11 -17.57 -3.95
C ASN A 944 -9.98 -17.00 -4.83
N GLY A 945 -9.13 -17.89 -5.36
CA GLY A 945 -8.08 -17.50 -6.30
C GLY A 945 -7.80 -18.60 -7.33
N VAL A 946 -7.99 -18.31 -8.61
CA VAL A 946 -7.87 -19.28 -9.72
C VAL A 946 -6.48 -19.21 -10.35
N GLN A 947 -5.76 -20.32 -10.40
CA GLN A 947 -4.41 -20.43 -10.94
C GLN A 947 -4.36 -21.33 -12.17
N VAL A 948 -3.38 -21.08 -13.06
CA VAL A 948 -3.21 -21.84 -14.30
C VAL A 948 -1.77 -22.24 -14.57
N ARG A 949 -1.62 -23.44 -15.15
CA ARG A 949 -0.36 -24.00 -15.65
C ARG A 949 -0.54 -24.48 -17.09
N VAL A 950 0.38 -24.09 -17.96
CA VAL A 950 0.45 -24.51 -19.37
C VAL A 950 1.64 -25.44 -19.54
N SER A 951 1.40 -26.65 -20.06
CA SER A 951 2.44 -27.62 -20.38
C SER A 951 2.43 -27.95 -21.86
N VAL A 952 3.59 -27.96 -22.51
CA VAL A 952 3.75 -28.24 -23.93
C VAL A 952 4.81 -29.32 -24.15
N ASP A 953 4.38 -30.35 -24.85
CA ASP A 953 5.15 -31.45 -25.42
C ASP A 953 5.36 -31.09 -26.88
N LEU A 954 6.58 -30.68 -27.24
CA LEU A 954 6.89 -30.14 -28.56
C LEU A 954 6.97 -31.22 -29.63
N THR A 955 7.22 -32.47 -29.24
CA THR A 955 7.57 -33.57 -30.15
C THR A 955 6.53 -34.69 -30.24
N GLY A 956 5.56 -34.70 -29.33
CA GLY A 956 4.57 -35.77 -29.19
C GLY A 956 5.11 -37.03 -28.50
N ASP A 957 6.28 -36.97 -27.85
CA ASP A 957 6.93 -38.12 -27.22
C ASP A 957 6.32 -38.51 -25.85
N GLY A 958 5.41 -37.67 -25.33
CA GLY A 958 4.73 -37.87 -24.06
C GLY A 958 5.35 -37.09 -22.89
N ARG A 959 6.45 -36.36 -23.09
CA ARG A 959 7.13 -35.54 -22.08
C ARG A 959 6.81 -34.05 -22.25
N TRP A 960 6.92 -33.28 -21.18
CA TRP A 960 6.71 -31.83 -21.23
C TRP A 960 8.04 -31.12 -21.46
N ASP A 961 8.28 -30.67 -22.69
CA ASP A 961 9.47 -29.88 -23.09
C ASP A 961 9.43 -28.44 -22.56
N ARG A 962 8.24 -27.95 -22.22
CA ARG A 962 7.97 -26.62 -21.65
C ARG A 962 6.87 -26.72 -20.61
N VAL A 963 7.07 -26.13 -19.43
CA VAL A 963 6.01 -25.92 -18.44
C VAL A 963 6.07 -24.48 -17.96
N GLU A 964 4.94 -23.80 -17.91
CA GLU A 964 4.75 -22.40 -17.51
C GLU A 964 3.67 -22.36 -16.43
N THR A 965 3.97 -21.83 -15.24
CA THR A 965 3.01 -21.64 -14.15
C THR A 965 2.87 -20.14 -13.88
N TYR A 966 1.62 -19.69 -13.72
CA TYR A 966 1.26 -18.29 -13.55
C TYR A 966 0.75 -18.05 -12.13
N HIS A 967 0.73 -16.82 -11.61
CA HIS A 967 0.20 -16.58 -10.26
C HIS A 967 -1.31 -16.84 -10.27
N TYR A 968 -1.89 -17.05 -9.09
CA TYR A 968 -3.35 -17.13 -8.99
C TYR A 968 -3.95 -15.74 -9.20
N TYR A 969 -5.10 -15.71 -9.87
CA TYR A 969 -5.94 -14.53 -9.98
C TYR A 969 -6.93 -14.56 -8.80
N ALA A 970 -6.77 -13.65 -7.84
CA ALA A 970 -7.77 -13.44 -6.79
C ALA A 970 -9.07 -12.97 -7.45
N THR A 971 -10.15 -13.70 -7.24
CA THR A 971 -11.47 -13.36 -7.78
C THR A 971 -12.25 -12.54 -6.78
N ASP A 972 -12.94 -11.49 -7.22
CA ASP A 972 -13.93 -10.83 -6.38
C ASP A 972 -15.12 -11.80 -6.07
N PRO A 973 -15.82 -11.60 -4.94
CA PRO A 973 -17.01 -12.40 -4.60
C PRO A 973 -18.29 -11.81 -5.20
N VAL A 974 -18.24 -11.22 -6.39
CA VAL A 974 -19.42 -10.68 -7.09
C VAL A 974 -19.73 -11.56 -8.31
N PRO A 975 -20.96 -12.12 -8.43
CA PRO A 975 -21.33 -12.94 -9.58
C PRO A 975 -21.16 -12.20 -10.92
N GLY A 976 -20.18 -12.65 -11.72
CA GLY A 976 -19.78 -11.99 -12.96
C GLY A 976 -18.53 -12.63 -13.56
N TRP A 977 -18.30 -12.41 -14.87
CA TRP A 977 -17.06 -12.86 -15.51
C TRP A 977 -15.94 -11.85 -15.29
N GLU A 978 -15.00 -12.22 -14.44
CA GLU A 978 -13.68 -11.62 -14.36
C GLU A 978 -12.72 -12.26 -15.38
N HIS A 979 -11.59 -11.61 -15.65
CA HIS A 979 -10.68 -12.02 -16.72
C HIS A 979 -9.26 -12.27 -16.19
N ALA A 980 -8.98 -13.53 -15.85
CA ALA A 980 -7.65 -14.00 -15.50
C ALA A 980 -6.83 -14.23 -16.78
N THR A 981 -5.86 -13.36 -17.07
CA THR A 981 -5.05 -13.38 -18.28
C THR A 981 -3.57 -13.58 -17.96
N ALA A 982 -2.78 -14.07 -18.91
CA ALA A 982 -1.33 -14.23 -18.72
C ALA A 982 -0.61 -12.92 -18.33
N ALA A 983 -1.19 -11.77 -18.68
CA ALA A 983 -0.68 -10.45 -18.31
C ALA A 983 -1.14 -10.02 -16.91
N THR A 984 -2.39 -10.30 -16.53
CA THR A 984 -2.92 -9.94 -15.21
C THR A 984 -2.43 -10.86 -14.09
N THR A 985 -2.12 -12.13 -14.39
CA THR A 985 -1.56 -13.07 -13.41
C THR A 985 -0.04 -13.06 -13.34
N GLY A 986 0.68 -12.69 -14.40
CA GLY A 986 2.14 -12.84 -14.47
C GLY A 986 2.62 -14.31 -14.43
N LEU A 987 3.90 -14.53 -14.76
CA LEU A 987 4.52 -15.86 -14.80
C LEU A 987 5.38 -16.10 -13.55
N VAL A 988 4.93 -16.97 -12.64
CA VAL A 988 5.66 -17.40 -11.43
C VAL A 988 6.99 -18.04 -11.82
N GLY A 989 6.96 -18.91 -12.82
CA GLY A 989 8.11 -19.73 -13.14
C GLY A 989 7.86 -20.65 -14.33
N SER A 990 8.95 -21.07 -14.95
CA SER A 990 8.88 -21.94 -16.11
C SER A 990 10.12 -22.80 -16.30
N THR A 991 9.94 -23.97 -16.89
CA THR A 991 11.00 -24.94 -17.19
C THR A 991 11.09 -25.20 -18.69
N GLY A 992 12.24 -25.71 -19.14
CA GLY A 992 12.46 -26.04 -20.56
C GLY A 992 12.55 -24.81 -21.48
N ARG A 993 12.44 -25.02 -22.79
CA ARG A 993 12.60 -23.96 -23.82
C ARG A 993 11.58 -24.13 -24.94
N TRP A 994 11.17 -23.02 -25.52
CA TRP A 994 10.34 -23.01 -26.72
C TRP A 994 11.10 -23.54 -27.96
N GLY A 995 10.36 -24.24 -28.82
CA GLY A 995 10.82 -24.81 -30.08
C GLY A 995 9.64 -25.07 -31.00
N HIS A 996 9.88 -25.60 -32.19
CA HIS A 996 8.80 -25.96 -33.11
C HIS A 996 7.97 -27.12 -32.55
N LEU A 997 6.64 -26.99 -32.64
CA LEU A 997 5.68 -28.02 -32.24
C LEU A 997 5.42 -28.93 -33.45
N ALA A 998 5.60 -30.24 -33.31
CA ALA A 998 5.47 -31.21 -34.40
C ALA A 998 4.73 -32.48 -33.94
N GLY A 999 3.45 -32.60 -34.30
CA GLY A 999 2.57 -33.65 -33.78
C GLY A 999 2.32 -33.61 -32.26
N GLY A 1000 2.76 -32.53 -31.60
CA GLY A 1000 2.87 -32.45 -30.15
C GLY A 1000 1.55 -32.25 -29.41
N ARG A 1001 1.67 -32.08 -28.09
CA ARG A 1001 0.55 -32.01 -27.16
C ARG A 1001 0.64 -30.78 -26.27
N VAL A 1002 -0.50 -30.15 -26.02
CA VAL A 1002 -0.65 -28.99 -25.15
C VAL A 1002 -1.65 -29.34 -24.07
N LYS A 1003 -1.35 -29.02 -22.81
CA LYS A 1003 -2.22 -29.19 -21.66
C LYS A 1003 -2.32 -27.87 -20.89
N VAL A 1004 -3.53 -27.49 -20.52
CA VAL A 1004 -3.82 -26.41 -19.56
C VAL A 1004 -4.46 -27.03 -18.33
N GLU A 1005 -3.92 -26.72 -17.16
CA GLU A 1005 -4.44 -27.12 -15.85
C GLU A 1005 -4.93 -25.86 -15.13
N VAL A 1006 -6.18 -25.85 -14.67
CA VAL A 1006 -6.79 -24.73 -13.93
C VAL A 1006 -7.30 -25.24 -12.59
N TRP A 1007 -6.91 -24.60 -11.47
CA TRP A 1007 -7.32 -24.97 -10.11
C TRP A 1007 -7.55 -23.75 -9.24
N ASN A 1008 -8.26 -23.90 -8.13
CA ASN A 1008 -8.29 -22.88 -7.08
C ASN A 1008 -7.04 -23.07 -6.20
N ALA A 1009 -6.14 -22.09 -6.20
CA ALA A 1009 -4.95 -22.07 -5.37
C ALA A 1009 -5.29 -21.69 -3.92
N ILE A 1010 -6.26 -20.79 -3.74
CA ILE A 1010 -6.85 -20.41 -2.45
C ILE A 1010 -8.38 -20.42 -2.54
N GLY A 1011 -9.02 -20.42 -1.37
CA GLY A 1011 -10.48 -20.35 -1.24
C GLY A 1011 -11.19 -21.69 -1.15
N SER A 1012 -12.19 -21.74 -0.26
CA SER A 1012 -12.91 -22.96 0.14
C SER A 1012 -14.16 -23.26 -0.69
N ALA A 1013 -14.41 -22.50 -1.77
CA ALA A 1013 -15.55 -22.67 -2.65
C ALA A 1013 -15.10 -23.00 -4.09
N PRO A 1014 -15.92 -23.71 -4.88
CA PRO A 1014 -15.64 -23.92 -6.30
C PRO A 1014 -15.75 -22.60 -7.08
N ALA A 1015 -14.97 -22.47 -8.15
CA ALA A 1015 -15.11 -21.39 -9.14
C ALA A 1015 -15.70 -21.93 -10.45
N SER A 1016 -16.19 -21.04 -11.31
CA SER A 1016 -16.59 -21.35 -12.69
C SER A 1016 -15.57 -20.81 -13.66
N VAL A 1017 -15.23 -21.60 -14.68
CA VAL A 1017 -14.44 -21.17 -15.85
C VAL A 1017 -15.33 -21.22 -17.08
N GLY A 1018 -15.41 -20.11 -17.80
CA GLY A 1018 -16.10 -20.06 -19.09
C GLY A 1018 -15.37 -20.92 -20.13
N VAL A 1019 -16.11 -21.64 -20.97
CA VAL A 1019 -15.57 -22.49 -22.05
C VAL A 1019 -16.33 -22.28 -23.37
N GLY A 1020 -15.76 -22.77 -24.46
CA GLY A 1020 -16.35 -22.71 -25.80
C GLY A 1020 -15.82 -21.54 -26.60
N ASN A 1021 -16.26 -20.32 -26.28
CA ASN A 1021 -15.85 -19.07 -26.94
C ASN A 1021 -15.35 -17.99 -25.98
N THR A 1022 -15.45 -18.18 -24.66
CA THR A 1022 -15.09 -17.18 -23.64
C THR A 1022 -13.63 -17.25 -23.20
N SER A 1023 -13.10 -18.45 -22.93
CA SER A 1023 -11.70 -18.62 -22.49
C SER A 1023 -10.78 -19.14 -23.61
N THR A 1024 -9.59 -18.54 -23.72
CA THR A 1024 -8.61 -18.79 -24.79
C THR A 1024 -7.18 -18.98 -24.28
N LEU A 1025 -6.41 -19.75 -25.05
CA LEU A 1025 -4.96 -19.90 -24.96
C LEU A 1025 -4.38 -19.51 -26.33
N THR A 1026 -3.36 -18.67 -26.36
CA THR A 1026 -2.59 -18.33 -27.57
C THR A 1026 -1.11 -18.68 -27.34
N LEU A 1027 -0.60 -19.63 -28.10
CA LEU A 1027 0.80 -20.05 -28.03
C LEU A 1027 1.67 -19.22 -29.00
N PRO A 1028 2.99 -19.06 -28.74
CA PRO A 1028 3.92 -18.34 -29.62
C PRO A 1028 4.31 -19.15 -30.88
N LEU A 1029 3.32 -19.72 -31.55
CA LEU A 1029 3.43 -20.58 -32.72
C LEU A 1029 2.60 -20.00 -33.89
N GLY A 1030 3.09 -20.19 -35.11
CA GLY A 1030 2.35 -19.96 -36.35
C GLY A 1030 2.28 -21.22 -37.21
N GLY A 1031 1.38 -21.22 -38.19
CA GLY A 1031 1.24 -22.27 -39.21
C GLY A 1031 2.36 -22.31 -40.25
#